data_AF-A0A8J1Y4F1-F1
#
_entry.id   AF-A0A8J1Y4F1-F1
#
_cell.length_a   1.000
_cell.length_b   1.000
_cell.length_c   1.000
_cell.angle_alpha   90.00
_cell.angle_beta   90.00
_cell.angle_gamma   90.00
#
_symmetry.space_group_name_H-M   'P 1'
#
loop_
_entity.id
_entity.type
_entity.pdbx_description
1 polymer ?
#
loop_
_entity_poly.entity_id
_entity_poly.type
_entity_poly.pdbx_seq_one_letter_code
_entity_poly.pdbx_strand_id
1 'polypeptide(L)'
;MKRMMNQHAYFQNERFSALLEGDEQDVLRGCSISDIFESLSDTVRSDGKPMRDVEVVRFADKSITLKRLNETANLVARNLFIKLCKTGFNGHDNNHGEFLIGICIPPSIKRIVGLLAIMKLNAAYVPFETVLPGERVRYIVEETDLQCILTAETCTSFMRETNSNGDVMIFDYDDLLQEAKFAFLPSDNLTVEKFGEKHSDGLVCVLYTSGSTGSPKGVCLYSHNILNRLTWYWKDFPFTDNEMGVHKTSLLFVDSLSEILSCLLKGIPLLVLPKEVVVNPQTFLQVLDQHKVTRLVVVPSLLRAMLLYLSTQTQINLRRLKLVICSGEELPLDVIENFFNQFPRGPSLLNFYGSTETTGDVTYETYKSQSDISKNVVEGRASIGKPITNCNVYILDSNLKLLHENELGEIYISGLNVSGGYYKRGHMAGFQTNHLFDRPGHQFLYRTGDFARLVDGRIIYEGRQDMQVKIRGYRVNMVEIEKAIRQNSAVDKVVVITNTNQNMSELIAFCTPNGSAKLDANLVEEDCKRLLPAYMLPRVFKIDEIPLQQHTGKIDRQALREKFNDMFKRRERPNPPNSLSSERSAKDKVLDIICKELFIQPSQSIMGQNFFKIGGNSINAISTVVKLKKQGFNVAIDDFLRARDMEQILNLIDSSQNCGMNPSSRKKYPSKYKVEYLTMAPDREELIPLFTEAFVKKNPLDQLVGTTEREWRRLIASFWRELLADDLSLIVRDTETGRIVAGTIVLDIRTEIDPDFAMAAVGAINDDAEDPVKQRLLRSGGKYIDSVMNAVDVGIQDHESMQILHLMEESVIKVAKDRGYDGIITANSHPVTMNLDEHYFGYKIENSLHVKSYVYHGERPFYRAPEDYYIKVMVKYLHH
;
A
#
# COMPACT_ATOMS: atom_id res chain seq x y z
N MET A 1 -39.54 -16.12 29.51
CA MET A 1 -38.24 -16.30 28.82
C MET A 1 -38.27 -15.92 27.33
N LYS A 2 -38.98 -16.63 26.42
CA LYS A 2 -39.05 -16.25 24.98
C LYS A 2 -39.57 -14.82 24.70
N ARG A 3 -40.52 -14.33 25.51
CA ARG A 3 -41.01 -12.94 25.47
C ARG A 3 -40.03 -11.90 26.05
N MET A 4 -39.15 -12.29 26.98
CA MET A 4 -38.08 -11.43 27.50
C MET A 4 -36.91 -11.32 26.52
N MET A 5 -36.58 -12.40 25.80
CA MET A 5 -35.53 -12.38 24.76
C MET A 5 -35.93 -11.51 23.55
N ASN A 6 -37.22 -11.48 23.19
CA ASN A 6 -37.71 -10.60 22.13
C ASN A 6 -37.81 -9.12 22.53
N GLN A 7 -37.91 -8.81 23.82
CA GLN A 7 -37.87 -7.42 24.29
C GLN A 7 -36.46 -6.82 24.20
N HIS A 8 -35.40 -7.59 24.38
CA HIS A 8 -34.01 -7.10 24.21
C HIS A 8 -33.68 -6.71 22.76
N ALA A 9 -34.20 -7.42 21.76
CA ALA A 9 -34.04 -7.03 20.36
C ALA A 9 -34.83 -5.76 19.99
N TYR A 10 -35.97 -5.54 20.66
CA TYR A 10 -36.81 -4.35 20.44
C TYR A 10 -36.21 -3.08 21.06
N PHE A 11 -35.60 -3.17 22.25
CA PHE A 11 -34.91 -2.06 22.91
C PHE A 11 -33.60 -1.63 22.22
N GLN A 12 -32.91 -2.52 21.50
CA GLN A 12 -31.71 -2.15 20.72
C GLN A 12 -32.06 -1.30 19.48
N ASN A 13 -33.22 -1.52 18.85
CA ASN A 13 -33.66 -0.76 17.67
C ASN A 13 -34.09 0.68 17.99
N GLU A 14 -34.68 0.94 19.17
CA GLU A 14 -34.98 2.31 19.62
C GLU A 14 -33.71 3.10 19.94
N ARG A 15 -32.73 2.48 20.61
CA ARG A 15 -31.40 3.09 20.83
C ARG A 15 -30.70 3.42 19.52
N PHE A 16 -30.83 2.57 18.51
CA PHE A 16 -30.27 2.81 17.19
C PHE A 16 -30.92 4.00 16.48
N SER A 17 -32.25 4.14 16.58
CA SER A 17 -32.97 5.30 16.03
C SER A 17 -32.56 6.60 16.73
N ALA A 18 -32.40 6.58 18.05
CA ALA A 18 -31.88 7.72 18.83
C ALA A 18 -30.42 8.08 18.47
N LEU A 19 -29.58 7.09 18.15
CA LEU A 19 -28.20 7.25 17.64
C LEU A 19 -28.17 7.95 16.25
N LEU A 20 -29.21 7.77 15.44
CA LEU A 20 -29.40 8.45 14.16
C LEU A 20 -30.04 9.85 14.33
N GLU A 21 -30.79 10.07 15.41
CA GLU A 21 -31.55 11.30 15.71
C GLU A 21 -30.85 12.26 16.69
N GLY A 22 -29.72 11.88 17.27
CA GLY A 22 -28.71 12.81 17.80
C GLY A 22 -28.82 13.21 19.27
N ASP A 23 -29.50 12.43 20.11
CA ASP A 23 -29.57 12.67 21.57
C ASP A 23 -29.07 11.49 22.44
N GLU A 24 -28.35 11.88 23.49
CA GLU A 24 -27.91 11.17 24.71
C GLU A 24 -26.65 10.27 24.74
N GLN A 25 -25.78 10.60 25.71
CA GLN A 25 -24.52 9.91 26.06
C GLN A 25 -24.70 8.45 26.53
N ASP A 26 -25.86 8.11 27.08
CA ASP A 26 -26.17 6.76 27.60
C ASP A 26 -26.58 5.78 26.49
N VAL A 27 -26.95 6.28 25.30
CA VAL A 27 -27.32 5.47 24.14
C VAL A 27 -26.09 4.78 23.53
N LEU A 28 -24.92 5.43 23.59
CA LEU A 28 -23.66 4.89 23.05
C LEU A 28 -23.12 3.71 23.86
N ARG A 29 -23.35 3.71 25.18
CA ARG A 29 -22.98 2.60 26.07
C ARG A 29 -24.02 1.50 25.96
N GLY A 30 -23.70 0.40 25.30
CA GLY A 30 -24.74 -0.57 24.95
C GLY A 30 -24.73 -1.06 23.51
N CYS A 31 -24.07 -0.33 22.62
CA CYS A 31 -24.15 -0.57 21.19
C CYS A 31 -22.87 -1.20 20.65
N SER A 32 -23.00 -2.38 20.03
CA SER A 32 -21.91 -2.97 19.25
C SER A 32 -21.88 -2.37 17.84
N ILE A 33 -20.67 -2.09 17.33
CA ILE A 33 -20.45 -1.71 15.92
C ILE A 33 -21.02 -2.76 14.96
N SER A 34 -20.89 -4.05 15.29
CA SER A 34 -21.44 -5.13 14.46
C SER A 34 -22.97 -5.12 14.45
N ASP A 35 -23.62 -4.86 15.59
CA ASP A 35 -25.08 -4.77 15.67
C ASP A 35 -25.60 -3.57 14.85
N ILE A 36 -24.92 -2.42 14.90
CA ILE A 36 -25.23 -1.21 14.11
C ILE A 36 -25.08 -1.50 12.60
N PHE A 37 -24.03 -2.22 12.21
CA PHE A 37 -23.81 -2.59 10.82
C PHE A 37 -24.87 -3.59 10.32
N GLU A 38 -25.27 -4.54 11.15
CA GLU A 38 -26.26 -5.55 10.81
C GLU A 38 -27.66 -4.97 10.64
N SER A 39 -28.09 -4.09 11.56
CA SER A 39 -29.41 -3.44 11.51
C SER A 39 -29.59 -2.56 10.27
N LEU A 40 -28.49 -2.03 9.73
CA LEU A 40 -28.49 -1.20 8.52
C LEU A 40 -29.10 -1.93 7.32
N SER A 41 -28.98 -3.26 7.26
CA SER A 41 -29.52 -4.08 6.16
C SER A 41 -31.05 -4.02 6.05
N ASP A 42 -31.73 -3.75 7.16
CA ASP A 42 -33.20 -3.68 7.21
C ASP A 42 -33.75 -2.28 6.91
N THR A 43 -32.87 -1.31 6.67
CA THR A 43 -33.26 0.08 6.40
C THR A 43 -33.41 0.36 4.89
N VAL A 44 -34.00 1.51 4.57
CA VAL A 44 -34.21 2.00 3.21
C VAL A 44 -33.54 3.37 3.07
N ARG A 45 -32.88 3.60 1.93
CA ARG A 45 -32.27 4.89 1.59
C ARG A 45 -33.33 5.98 1.36
N SER A 46 -32.91 7.25 1.36
CA SER A 46 -33.83 8.35 1.07
C SER A 46 -34.38 8.30 -0.37
N ASP A 47 -33.63 7.67 -1.29
CA ASP A 47 -34.06 7.36 -2.66
C ASP A 47 -35.01 6.15 -2.78
N GLY A 48 -35.40 5.51 -1.68
CA GLY A 48 -36.31 4.35 -1.66
C GLY A 48 -35.65 3.01 -1.96
N LYS A 49 -34.34 2.97 -2.25
CA LYS A 49 -33.63 1.71 -2.49
C LYS A 49 -33.38 0.96 -1.18
N PRO A 50 -33.63 -0.36 -1.10
CA PRO A 50 -33.26 -1.17 0.06
C PRO A 50 -31.76 -1.07 0.34
N MET A 51 -31.39 -0.76 1.58
CA MET A 51 -30.00 -0.51 1.95
C MET A 51 -29.12 -1.75 1.74
N ARG A 52 -29.66 -2.94 1.95
CA ARG A 52 -29.02 -4.23 1.67
C ARG A 52 -28.48 -4.39 0.24
N ASP A 53 -29.08 -3.72 -0.74
CA ASP A 53 -28.75 -3.82 -2.17
C ASP A 53 -27.81 -2.69 -2.65
N VAL A 54 -27.30 -1.89 -1.72
CA VAL A 54 -26.37 -0.79 -1.99
C VAL A 54 -24.96 -1.31 -2.04
N GLU A 55 -24.19 -0.90 -3.05
CA GLU A 55 -22.75 -1.16 -3.10
C GLU A 55 -22.03 -0.28 -2.08
N VAL A 56 -21.42 -0.91 -1.06
CA VAL A 56 -20.85 -0.18 0.08
C VAL A 56 -19.33 -0.23 0.13
N VAL A 57 -18.68 -1.17 -0.57
CA VAL A 57 -17.23 -1.22 -0.71
C VAL A 57 -16.86 -1.44 -2.17
N ARG A 58 -15.89 -0.66 -2.66
CA ARG A 58 -15.32 -0.79 -4.00
C ARG A 58 -13.80 -0.89 -3.90
N PHE A 59 -13.22 -1.78 -4.71
CA PHE A 59 -11.77 -1.94 -4.85
C PHE A 59 -11.46 -2.30 -6.30
N ALA A 60 -10.67 -1.47 -6.98
CA ALA A 60 -10.46 -1.54 -8.43
C ALA A 60 -11.81 -1.55 -9.19
N ASP A 61 -12.02 -2.52 -10.07
CA ASP A 61 -13.23 -2.76 -10.85
C ASP A 61 -14.31 -3.55 -10.08
N LYS A 62 -14.02 -4.03 -8.86
CA LYS A 62 -14.92 -4.86 -8.06
C LYS A 62 -15.69 -4.04 -7.04
N SER A 63 -16.94 -4.43 -6.81
CA SER A 63 -17.82 -3.89 -5.78
C SER A 63 -18.47 -5.02 -4.98
N ILE A 64 -18.95 -4.70 -3.78
CA ILE A 64 -19.75 -5.61 -2.96
C ILE A 64 -20.92 -4.86 -2.33
N THR A 65 -22.10 -5.47 -2.33
CA THR A 65 -23.30 -4.92 -1.69
C THR A 65 -23.25 -5.08 -0.18
N LEU A 66 -24.02 -4.28 0.56
CA LEU A 66 -24.10 -4.37 2.01
C LEU A 66 -24.52 -5.78 2.46
N LYS A 67 -25.53 -6.36 1.80
CA LYS A 67 -25.98 -7.73 2.06
C LYS A 67 -24.84 -8.73 1.88
N ARG A 68 -24.15 -8.67 0.75
CA ARG A 68 -23.10 -9.65 0.43
C ARG A 68 -21.88 -9.48 1.33
N LEU A 69 -21.54 -8.25 1.69
CA LEU A 69 -20.50 -7.94 2.66
C LEU A 69 -20.84 -8.56 4.02
N ASN A 70 -22.07 -8.37 4.49
CA ASN A 70 -22.55 -8.93 5.75
C ASN A 70 -22.52 -10.47 5.76
N GLU A 71 -23.11 -11.11 4.75
CA GLU A 71 -23.13 -12.57 4.60
C GLU A 71 -21.73 -13.17 4.54
N THR A 72 -20.81 -12.54 3.80
CA THR A 72 -19.44 -13.02 3.68
C THR A 72 -18.69 -12.90 5.01
N ALA A 73 -18.89 -11.79 5.73
CA ALA A 73 -18.31 -11.60 7.06
C ALA A 73 -18.88 -12.61 8.07
N ASN A 74 -20.17 -12.94 7.99
CA ASN A 74 -20.80 -13.98 8.82
C ASN A 74 -20.17 -15.36 8.59
N LEU A 75 -19.95 -15.74 7.32
CA LEU A 75 -19.32 -17.02 6.97
C LEU A 75 -17.88 -17.11 7.50
N VAL A 76 -17.07 -16.06 7.28
CA VAL A 76 -15.68 -16.01 7.77
C VAL A 76 -15.65 -16.05 9.30
N ALA A 77 -16.50 -15.27 9.97
CA ALA A 77 -16.61 -15.27 11.43
C ALA A 77 -16.96 -16.65 11.98
N ARG A 78 -18.00 -17.31 11.43
CA ARG A 78 -18.44 -18.64 11.89
C ARG A 78 -17.35 -19.69 11.71
N ASN A 79 -16.70 -19.74 10.56
CA ASN A 79 -15.66 -20.76 10.36
C ASN A 79 -14.43 -20.49 11.23
N LEU A 80 -14.03 -19.22 11.40
CA LEU A 80 -12.97 -18.84 12.33
C LEU A 80 -13.30 -19.26 13.77
N PHE A 81 -14.53 -19.00 14.23
CA PHE A 81 -15.03 -19.44 15.53
C PHE A 81 -14.96 -20.96 15.70
N ILE A 82 -15.45 -21.73 14.72
CA ILE A 82 -15.42 -23.20 14.76
C ILE A 82 -13.97 -23.72 14.85
N LYS A 83 -13.06 -23.14 14.07
CA LYS A 83 -11.64 -23.54 14.07
C LYS A 83 -10.98 -23.28 15.43
N LEU A 84 -11.26 -22.12 16.02
CA LEU A 84 -10.77 -21.76 17.35
C LEU A 84 -11.35 -22.65 18.45
N CYS A 85 -12.65 -22.94 18.43
CA CYS A 85 -13.25 -23.84 19.41
C CYS A 85 -12.63 -25.25 19.36
N LYS A 86 -12.24 -25.72 18.17
CA LYS A 86 -11.57 -27.03 18.00
C LYS A 86 -10.19 -27.09 18.64
N THR A 87 -9.54 -25.96 18.90
CA THR A 87 -8.25 -25.92 19.61
C THR A 87 -8.41 -25.86 21.13
N GLY A 88 -9.65 -25.84 21.63
CA GLY A 88 -9.95 -25.67 23.05
C GLY A 88 -9.99 -24.21 23.50
N PHE A 89 -9.79 -23.24 22.59
CA PHE A 89 -9.89 -21.82 22.91
C PHE A 89 -11.32 -21.44 23.28
N ASN A 90 -11.52 -20.85 24.47
CA ASN A 90 -12.85 -20.51 25.00
C ASN A 90 -13.17 -19.01 24.98
N GLY A 91 -12.28 -18.17 24.44
CA GLY A 91 -12.50 -16.71 24.35
C GLY A 91 -11.94 -15.89 25.50
N HIS A 92 -11.59 -16.53 26.62
CA HIS A 92 -11.11 -15.87 27.85
C HIS A 92 -9.73 -16.37 28.32
N ASP A 93 -9.05 -17.18 27.50
CA ASP A 93 -7.79 -17.82 27.88
C ASP A 93 -6.58 -16.87 27.91
N ASN A 94 -6.77 -15.57 27.65
CA ASN A 94 -5.69 -14.60 27.79
C ASN A 94 -5.72 -13.86 29.14
N ASN A 95 -4.55 -13.42 29.59
CA ASN A 95 -4.32 -12.82 30.92
C ASN A 95 -5.14 -11.53 31.19
N HIS A 96 -5.87 -11.02 30.20
CA HIS A 96 -6.54 -9.72 30.22
C HIS A 96 -8.06 -9.77 29.99
N GLY A 97 -8.63 -10.93 29.65
CA GLY A 97 -10.08 -11.14 29.50
C GLY A 97 -10.71 -10.57 28.23
N GLU A 98 -9.90 -10.13 27.26
CA GLU A 98 -10.33 -9.50 25.99
C GLU A 98 -9.95 -10.37 24.80
N PHE A 99 -10.87 -10.82 23.95
CA PHE A 99 -10.49 -11.68 22.82
C PHE A 99 -9.81 -10.87 21.69
N LEU A 100 -8.51 -11.10 21.47
CA LEU A 100 -7.74 -10.44 20.40
C LEU A 100 -7.49 -11.34 19.19
N ILE A 101 -7.65 -10.78 17.99
CA ILE A 101 -7.33 -11.43 16.72
C ILE A 101 -6.42 -10.51 15.89
N GLY A 102 -5.26 -11.01 15.47
CA GLY A 102 -4.41 -10.27 14.54
C GLY A 102 -5.01 -10.22 13.14
N ILE A 103 -4.80 -9.14 12.40
CA ILE A 103 -5.21 -9.06 10.99
C ILE A 103 -4.08 -8.53 10.11
N CYS A 104 -3.71 -9.30 9.09
CA CYS A 104 -2.72 -8.93 8.08
C CYS A 104 -3.28 -9.19 6.67
N ILE A 105 -4.14 -8.29 6.20
CA ILE A 105 -4.72 -8.38 4.85
C ILE A 105 -4.43 -7.08 4.09
N PRO A 106 -3.89 -7.12 2.85
CA PRO A 106 -3.66 -5.93 2.03
C PRO A 106 -4.97 -5.16 1.73
N PRO A 107 -4.88 -3.89 1.28
CA PRO A 107 -6.05 -3.11 0.89
C PRO A 107 -6.89 -3.88 -0.13
N SER A 108 -8.11 -4.25 0.25
CA SER A 108 -9.00 -5.11 -0.55
C SER A 108 -10.40 -5.15 0.09
N ILE A 109 -11.37 -5.72 -0.63
CA ILE A 109 -12.68 -6.07 -0.03
C ILE A 109 -12.50 -7.11 1.10
N LYS A 110 -11.55 -8.06 0.94
CA LYS A 110 -11.25 -9.11 1.93
C LYS A 110 -10.87 -8.52 3.29
N ARG A 111 -10.10 -7.42 3.29
CA ARG A 111 -9.74 -6.68 4.51
C ARG A 111 -10.98 -6.20 5.26
N ILE A 112 -11.93 -5.60 4.56
CA ILE A 112 -13.16 -5.07 5.18
C ILE A 112 -14.02 -6.22 5.72
N VAL A 113 -14.14 -7.32 4.98
CA VAL A 113 -14.82 -8.53 5.45
C VAL A 113 -14.14 -9.07 6.71
N GLY A 114 -12.81 -9.17 6.73
CA GLY A 114 -12.05 -9.66 7.87
C GLY A 114 -12.24 -8.82 9.13
N LEU A 115 -12.18 -7.49 9.01
CA LEU A 115 -12.45 -6.58 10.14
C LEU A 115 -13.87 -6.77 10.69
N LEU A 116 -14.88 -6.85 9.81
CA LEU A 116 -16.27 -7.10 10.23
C LEU A 116 -16.43 -8.49 10.86
N ALA A 117 -15.76 -9.52 10.34
CA ALA A 117 -15.79 -10.86 10.89
C ALA A 117 -15.24 -10.90 12.32
N ILE A 118 -14.11 -10.22 12.57
CA ILE A 118 -13.52 -10.09 13.91
C ILE A 118 -14.50 -9.37 14.86
N MET A 119 -15.07 -8.24 14.44
CA MET A 119 -16.06 -7.49 15.25
C MET A 119 -17.36 -8.29 15.50
N LYS A 120 -17.76 -9.18 14.60
CA LYS A 120 -18.91 -10.08 14.76
C LYS A 120 -18.68 -11.15 15.82
N LEU A 121 -17.42 -11.53 16.04
CA LEU A 121 -17.00 -12.43 17.12
C LEU A 121 -16.86 -11.72 18.47
N ASN A 122 -17.18 -10.42 18.55
CA ASN A 122 -16.86 -9.55 19.69
C ASN A 122 -15.36 -9.54 20.05
N ALA A 123 -14.50 -9.77 19.06
CA ALA A 123 -13.06 -9.69 19.22
C ALA A 123 -12.55 -8.30 18.86
N ALA A 124 -11.46 -7.89 19.51
CA ALA A 124 -10.68 -6.74 19.08
C ALA A 124 -9.62 -7.16 18.07
N TYR A 125 -9.42 -6.34 17.04
CA TYR A 125 -8.37 -6.61 16.06
C TYR A 125 -7.05 -5.92 16.42
N VAL A 126 -5.94 -6.59 16.10
CA VAL A 126 -4.58 -6.04 16.16
C VAL A 126 -4.06 -5.97 14.71
N PRO A 127 -3.90 -4.78 14.11
CA PRO A 127 -3.53 -4.68 12.70
C PRO A 127 -2.04 -4.89 12.47
N PHE A 128 -1.72 -5.62 11.40
CA PHE A 128 -0.38 -5.80 10.87
C PHE A 128 -0.35 -5.45 9.38
N GLU A 129 0.80 -4.97 8.92
CA GLU A 129 1.08 -4.76 7.49
C GLU A 129 2.49 -5.25 7.20
N THR A 130 2.72 -5.81 6.01
CA THR A 130 4.01 -6.37 5.55
C THR A 130 5.14 -5.34 5.47
N VAL A 131 4.81 -4.04 5.58
CA VAL A 131 5.78 -2.95 5.68
C VAL A 131 6.44 -2.88 7.07
N LEU A 132 5.89 -3.55 8.08
CA LEU A 132 6.49 -3.62 9.40
C LEU A 132 7.69 -4.57 9.40
N PRO A 133 8.80 -4.21 10.08
CA PRO A 133 9.90 -5.16 10.28
C PRO A 133 9.44 -6.38 11.08
N GLY A 134 10.00 -7.55 10.75
CA GLY A 134 9.60 -8.80 11.40
C GLY A 134 9.82 -8.83 12.92
N GLU A 135 10.87 -8.17 13.43
CA GLU A 135 11.10 -8.04 14.88
C GLU A 135 10.02 -7.20 15.56
N ARG A 136 9.49 -6.17 14.89
CA ARG A 136 8.38 -5.38 15.43
C ARG A 136 7.08 -6.16 15.45
N VAL A 137 6.83 -6.99 14.43
CA VAL A 137 5.68 -7.89 14.39
C VAL A 137 5.77 -8.89 15.54
N ARG A 138 6.92 -9.54 15.74
CA ARG A 138 7.17 -10.44 16.87
C ARG A 138 6.88 -9.79 18.22
N TYR A 139 7.46 -8.60 18.45
CA TYR A 139 7.22 -7.85 19.68
C TYR A 139 5.73 -7.62 19.94
N ILE A 140 4.96 -7.20 18.93
CA ILE A 140 3.53 -6.95 19.09
C ILE A 140 2.77 -8.25 19.35
N VAL A 141 3.09 -9.33 18.63
CA VAL A 141 2.49 -10.65 18.82
C VAL A 141 2.72 -11.18 20.25
N GLU A 142 3.94 -11.06 20.76
CA GLU A 142 4.32 -11.43 22.13
C GLU A 142 3.70 -10.49 23.18
N GLU A 143 3.59 -9.19 22.90
CA GLU A 143 3.00 -8.23 23.85
C GLU A 143 1.49 -8.43 23.97
N THR A 144 0.82 -8.82 22.88
CA THR A 144 -0.64 -9.03 22.86
C THR A 144 -1.11 -10.41 23.32
N ASP A 145 -0.20 -11.40 23.45
CA ASP A 145 -0.53 -12.81 23.69
C ASP A 145 -1.56 -13.35 22.67
N LEU A 146 -1.37 -12.99 21.38
CA LEU A 146 -2.31 -13.32 20.29
C LEU A 146 -2.47 -14.82 20.09
N GLN A 147 -3.72 -15.27 19.96
CA GLN A 147 -4.05 -16.68 19.72
C GLN A 147 -4.12 -17.01 18.23
N CYS A 148 -4.59 -16.07 17.43
CA CYS A 148 -4.66 -16.24 15.99
C CYS A 148 -4.51 -14.95 15.20
N ILE A 149 -4.16 -15.11 13.93
CA ILE A 149 -4.02 -14.04 12.95
C ILE A 149 -4.79 -14.43 11.69
N LEU A 150 -5.71 -13.56 11.28
CA LEU A 150 -6.39 -13.63 10.01
C LEU A 150 -5.53 -12.95 8.92
N THR A 151 -5.16 -13.70 7.90
CA THR A 151 -4.30 -13.25 6.80
C THR A 151 -4.99 -13.45 5.44
N ALA A 152 -4.34 -13.01 4.37
CA ALA A 152 -4.63 -13.43 3.01
C ALA A 152 -3.35 -13.99 2.37
N GLU A 153 -3.49 -14.80 1.33
CA GLU A 153 -2.41 -15.57 0.67
C GLU A 153 -1.09 -14.81 0.57
N THR A 154 -1.13 -13.59 0.02
CA THR A 154 0.02 -12.69 -0.18
C THR A 154 0.77 -12.26 1.10
N CYS A 155 0.20 -12.44 2.28
CA CYS A 155 0.77 -12.08 3.58
C CYS A 155 1.04 -13.31 4.47
N THR A 156 0.56 -14.49 4.07
CA THR A 156 0.61 -15.70 4.90
C THR A 156 2.05 -16.15 5.18
N SER A 157 2.94 -16.08 4.18
CA SER A 157 4.37 -16.39 4.36
C SER A 157 5.03 -15.43 5.36
N PHE A 158 4.83 -14.12 5.20
CA PHE A 158 5.35 -13.10 6.11
C PHE A 158 4.90 -13.32 7.56
N MET A 159 3.62 -13.64 7.79
CA MET A 159 3.12 -13.92 9.13
C MET A 159 3.68 -15.25 9.70
N ARG A 160 3.89 -16.27 8.86
CA ARG A 160 4.52 -17.54 9.28
C ARG A 160 5.98 -17.36 9.69
N GLU A 161 6.74 -16.59 8.92
CA GLU A 161 8.17 -16.31 9.21
C GLU A 161 8.34 -15.51 10.52
N THR A 162 7.45 -14.55 10.75
CA THR A 162 7.44 -13.74 11.98
C THR A 162 6.91 -14.51 13.19
N ASN A 163 6.11 -15.55 13.00
CA ASN A 163 5.64 -16.44 14.06
C ASN A 163 6.61 -17.60 14.33
N SER A 164 7.86 -17.27 14.68
CA SER A 164 8.98 -18.23 14.72
C SER A 164 8.81 -19.37 15.74
N ASN A 165 8.02 -19.17 16.80
CA ASN A 165 7.74 -20.20 17.81
C ASN A 165 6.54 -21.10 17.46
N GLY A 166 5.75 -20.74 16.45
CA GLY A 166 4.56 -21.50 16.04
C GLY A 166 3.37 -21.39 16.99
N ASP A 167 3.44 -20.53 18.00
CA ASP A 167 2.43 -20.43 19.06
C ASP A 167 1.12 -19.76 18.59
N VAL A 168 1.16 -19.01 17.49
CA VAL A 168 -0.01 -18.29 16.96
C VAL A 168 -0.60 -18.99 15.74
N MET A 169 -1.91 -19.24 15.75
CA MET A 169 -2.59 -19.84 14.61
C MET A 169 -2.75 -18.84 13.46
N ILE A 170 -2.37 -19.23 12.25
CA ILE A 170 -2.52 -18.36 11.07
C ILE A 170 -3.63 -18.93 10.19
N PHE A 171 -4.70 -18.16 10.03
CA PHE A 171 -5.85 -18.53 9.20
C PHE A 171 -5.89 -17.68 7.93
N ASP A 172 -5.88 -18.33 6.77
CA ASP A 172 -6.08 -17.66 5.50
C ASP A 172 -7.57 -17.36 5.26
N TYR A 173 -7.85 -16.13 4.82
CA TYR A 173 -9.20 -15.66 4.52
C TYR A 173 -9.92 -16.50 3.46
N ASP A 174 -9.25 -16.83 2.35
CA ASP A 174 -9.90 -17.53 1.24
C ASP A 174 -10.17 -18.99 1.60
N ASP A 175 -9.26 -19.62 2.34
CA ASP A 175 -9.47 -20.96 2.91
C ASP A 175 -10.68 -20.97 3.84
N LEU A 176 -10.74 -20.04 4.80
CA LEU A 176 -11.87 -19.92 5.72
C LEU A 176 -13.19 -19.74 4.98
N LEU A 177 -13.22 -18.89 3.94
CA LEU A 177 -14.43 -18.64 3.17
C LEU A 177 -14.84 -19.83 2.30
N GLN A 178 -13.89 -20.52 1.67
CA GLN A 178 -14.15 -21.69 0.84
C GLN A 178 -14.66 -22.86 1.68
N GLU A 179 -14.02 -23.16 2.80
CA GLU A 179 -14.46 -24.17 3.74
C GLU A 179 -15.86 -23.87 4.29
N ALA A 180 -16.14 -22.62 4.66
CA ALA A 180 -17.46 -22.21 5.14
C ALA A 180 -18.56 -22.48 4.10
N LYS A 181 -18.29 -22.18 2.82
CA LYS A 181 -19.20 -22.45 1.71
C LYS A 181 -19.36 -23.95 1.47
N PHE A 182 -18.26 -24.70 1.48
CA PHE A 182 -18.27 -26.15 1.28
C PHE A 182 -19.03 -26.89 2.38
N ALA A 183 -18.89 -26.43 3.62
CA ALA A 183 -19.64 -26.94 4.77
C ALA A 183 -21.08 -26.41 4.85
N PHE A 184 -21.52 -25.60 3.87
CA PHE A 184 -22.84 -24.96 3.84
C PHE A 184 -23.18 -24.22 5.15
N LEU A 185 -22.17 -23.54 5.73
CA LEU A 185 -22.40 -22.77 6.95
C LEU A 185 -23.45 -21.68 6.69
N PRO A 186 -24.30 -21.36 7.69
CA PRO A 186 -25.32 -20.34 7.51
C PRO A 186 -24.68 -18.96 7.37
N SER A 187 -25.24 -18.12 6.50
CA SER A 187 -24.75 -16.74 6.27
C SER A 187 -25.57 -15.67 6.99
N ASP A 188 -26.55 -16.05 7.81
CA ASP A 188 -27.32 -15.16 8.67
C ASP A 188 -26.47 -14.64 9.84
N ASN A 189 -26.95 -13.56 10.48
CA ASN A 189 -26.24 -12.92 11.57
C ASN A 189 -26.04 -13.90 12.74
N LEU A 190 -24.88 -13.80 13.41
CA LEU A 190 -24.52 -14.70 14.50
C LEU A 190 -25.40 -14.40 15.72
N THR A 191 -26.26 -15.34 16.10
CA THR A 191 -27.32 -15.08 17.08
C THR A 191 -26.91 -15.29 18.54
N VAL A 192 -26.03 -16.25 18.89
CA VAL A 192 -25.74 -16.58 20.31
C VAL A 192 -24.34 -17.16 20.59
N GLU A 193 -23.52 -17.50 19.59
CA GLU A 193 -22.18 -18.06 19.79
C GLU A 193 -21.10 -16.99 19.59
N LYS A 194 -20.97 -16.08 20.56
CA LYS A 194 -19.83 -15.16 20.64
C LYS A 194 -18.90 -15.61 21.77
N PHE A 195 -17.61 -15.38 21.65
CA PHE A 195 -16.65 -15.63 22.73
C PHE A 195 -16.95 -14.66 23.89
N GLY A 196 -17.80 -15.06 24.84
CA GLY A 196 -18.11 -14.31 26.06
C GLY A 196 -19.44 -13.54 26.09
N GLU A 197 -19.83 -13.10 27.30
CA GLU A 197 -21.02 -12.27 27.53
C GLU A 197 -20.90 -10.91 26.82
N LYS A 198 -22.04 -10.38 26.35
CA LYS A 198 -22.14 -9.10 25.62
C LYS A 198 -21.65 -7.92 26.47
N HIS A 199 -20.35 -7.64 26.49
CA HIS A 199 -19.88 -6.34 26.91
C HIS A 199 -20.07 -5.37 25.75
N SER A 200 -21.17 -4.64 25.82
CA SER A 200 -21.57 -3.61 24.87
C SER A 200 -20.66 -2.38 24.84
N ASP A 201 -19.65 -2.36 25.71
CA ASP A 201 -18.53 -1.43 25.73
C ASP A 201 -17.22 -2.15 25.37
N GLY A 202 -17.28 -3.18 24.53
CA GLY A 202 -16.14 -4.05 24.21
C GLY A 202 -14.99 -3.36 23.47
N LEU A 203 -13.79 -3.90 23.67
CA LEU A 203 -12.59 -3.49 22.95
C LEU A 203 -12.75 -3.80 21.45
N VAL A 204 -12.45 -2.84 20.60
CA VAL A 204 -12.59 -2.98 19.13
C VAL A 204 -11.23 -3.14 18.47
N CYS A 205 -10.23 -2.43 18.97
CA CYS A 205 -8.90 -2.44 18.39
C CYS A 205 -7.82 -2.13 19.42
N VAL A 206 -6.67 -2.77 19.27
CA VAL A 206 -5.42 -2.37 19.94
C VAL A 206 -4.46 -1.82 18.89
N LEU A 207 -4.20 -0.51 18.93
CA LEU A 207 -3.31 0.18 17.99
C LEU A 207 -1.96 0.50 18.62
N TYR A 208 -0.87 -0.01 18.04
CA TYR A 208 0.47 0.27 18.54
C TYR A 208 1.02 1.61 18.04
N THR A 209 1.43 2.46 18.98
CA THR A 209 2.12 3.72 18.72
C THR A 209 3.59 3.66 19.12
N SER A 210 4.38 4.63 18.66
CA SER A 210 5.76 4.84 19.14
C SER A 210 5.75 5.26 20.62
N GLY A 211 6.43 4.51 21.48
CA GLY A 211 6.43 4.79 22.92
C GLY A 211 7.49 5.79 23.33
N SER A 212 7.16 6.67 24.29
CA SER A 212 8.11 7.57 24.98
C SER A 212 9.29 6.86 25.65
N THR A 213 9.13 5.59 25.99
CA THR A 213 10.16 4.72 26.59
C THR A 213 11.04 4.01 25.55
N GLY A 214 10.80 4.26 24.25
CA GLY A 214 11.52 3.61 23.15
C GLY A 214 11.05 2.20 22.80
N SER A 215 9.88 1.78 23.29
CA SER A 215 9.21 0.52 22.90
C SER A 215 7.77 0.81 22.48
N PRO A 216 7.22 0.16 21.43
CA PRO A 216 5.84 0.40 20.99
C PRO A 216 4.81 0.11 22.09
N LYS A 217 3.71 0.87 22.13
CA LYS A 217 2.64 0.69 23.13
C LYS A 217 1.29 0.51 22.45
N GLY A 218 0.55 -0.55 22.79
CA GLY A 218 -0.79 -0.82 22.27
C GLY A 218 -1.86 0.01 22.99
N VAL A 219 -2.55 0.89 22.28
CA VAL A 219 -3.65 1.73 22.78
C VAL A 219 -4.98 1.01 22.61
N CYS A 220 -5.75 0.89 23.68
CA CYS A 220 -7.05 0.20 23.70
C CYS A 220 -8.20 1.11 23.27
N LEU A 221 -8.79 0.84 22.11
CA LEU A 221 -9.92 1.60 21.56
C LEU A 221 -11.23 0.85 21.72
N TYR A 222 -12.16 1.43 22.47
CA TYR A 222 -13.45 0.82 22.79
C TYR A 222 -14.55 1.31 21.86
N SER A 223 -15.61 0.50 21.72
CA SER A 223 -16.73 0.80 20.83
C SER A 223 -17.35 2.17 21.09
N HIS A 224 -17.61 2.51 22.35
CA HIS A 224 -18.19 3.79 22.73
C HIS A 224 -17.30 4.99 22.34
N ASN A 225 -15.96 4.86 22.40
CA ASN A 225 -15.06 5.93 21.98
C ASN A 225 -15.22 6.23 20.50
N ILE A 226 -15.24 5.17 19.69
CA ILE A 226 -15.37 5.26 18.24
C ILE A 226 -16.75 5.80 17.87
N LEU A 227 -17.82 5.28 18.48
CA LEU A 227 -19.18 5.73 18.18
C LEU A 227 -19.42 7.18 18.57
N ASN A 228 -18.84 7.68 19.67
CA ASN A 228 -18.91 9.11 20.00
C ASN A 228 -18.31 9.98 18.90
N ARG A 229 -17.13 9.59 18.40
CA ARG A 229 -16.46 10.29 17.30
C ARG A 229 -17.26 10.28 16.00
N LEU A 230 -17.89 9.15 15.68
CA LEU A 230 -18.66 8.99 14.43
C LEU A 230 -20.01 9.73 14.49
N THR A 231 -20.71 9.66 15.62
CA THR A 231 -21.98 10.37 15.81
C THR A 231 -21.82 11.88 15.73
N TRP A 232 -20.81 12.43 16.39
CA TRP A 232 -20.44 13.84 16.21
C TRP A 232 -20.20 14.18 14.74
N TYR A 233 -19.40 13.36 14.03
CA TYR A 233 -19.08 13.61 12.63
C TYR A 233 -20.30 13.57 11.72
N TRP A 234 -21.21 12.62 11.92
CA TRP A 234 -22.45 12.54 11.15
C TRP A 234 -23.43 13.68 11.45
N LYS A 235 -23.41 14.21 12.67
CA LYS A 235 -24.23 15.36 13.08
C LYS A 235 -23.72 16.66 12.45
N ASP A 236 -22.43 16.94 12.56
CA ASP A 236 -21.84 18.20 12.10
C ASP A 236 -21.57 18.19 10.58
N PHE A 237 -21.33 17.01 10.01
CA PHE A 237 -21.03 16.80 8.60
C PHE A 237 -21.88 15.67 8.02
N PRO A 238 -23.22 15.83 7.92
CA PRO A 238 -24.12 14.77 7.50
C PRO A 238 -23.83 14.30 6.09
N PHE A 239 -23.92 12.99 5.87
CA PHE A 239 -23.84 12.40 4.54
C PHE A 239 -25.12 12.69 3.74
N THR A 240 -24.96 12.67 2.41
CA THR A 240 -26.09 12.58 1.47
C THR A 240 -25.98 11.29 0.69
N ASP A 241 -27.09 10.83 0.11
CA ASP A 241 -27.20 9.54 -0.59
C ASP A 241 -26.21 9.34 -1.75
N ASN A 242 -25.68 10.42 -2.32
CA ASN A 242 -24.75 10.41 -3.46
C ASN A 242 -23.32 10.76 -3.07
N GLU A 243 -22.87 10.26 -1.93
CA GLU A 243 -21.52 10.43 -1.42
C GLU A 243 -20.69 9.16 -1.47
N MET A 244 -19.38 9.37 -1.51
CA MET A 244 -18.37 8.34 -1.49
C MET A 244 -17.19 8.81 -0.62
N GLY A 245 -16.82 7.97 0.34
CA GLY A 245 -15.62 8.10 1.13
C GLY A 245 -14.48 7.25 0.57
N VAL A 246 -13.29 7.44 1.12
CA VAL A 246 -12.08 6.71 0.73
C VAL A 246 -11.46 6.07 1.97
N HIS A 247 -11.15 4.78 1.87
CA HIS A 247 -10.20 4.13 2.78
C HIS A 247 -8.87 3.97 2.07
N LYS A 248 -7.88 4.72 2.53
CA LYS A 248 -6.51 4.70 2.00
C LYS A 248 -5.44 4.71 3.09
N THR A 249 -5.83 5.08 4.31
CA THR A 249 -4.92 5.17 5.44
C THR A 249 -4.59 3.77 5.93
N SER A 250 -3.31 3.51 6.23
CA SER A 250 -2.84 2.23 6.75
C SER A 250 -3.62 1.84 8.01
N LEU A 251 -3.91 0.54 8.18
CA LEU A 251 -4.67 0.05 9.36
C LEU A 251 -3.92 0.26 10.67
N LEU A 252 -2.63 0.58 10.61
CA LEU A 252 -1.79 0.93 11.75
C LEU A 252 -2.13 2.31 12.35
N PHE A 253 -2.98 3.11 11.69
CA PHE A 253 -3.37 4.44 12.13
C PHE A 253 -4.85 4.51 12.48
N VAL A 254 -5.16 5.29 13.52
CA VAL A 254 -6.51 5.47 14.03
C VAL A 254 -7.47 6.07 13.00
N ASP A 255 -6.99 6.91 12.08
CA ASP A 255 -7.83 7.50 11.03
C ASP A 255 -8.46 6.45 10.12
N SER A 256 -7.81 5.28 9.94
CA SER A 256 -8.37 4.18 9.16
C SER A 256 -9.71 3.67 9.70
N LEU A 257 -9.87 3.64 11.03
CA LEU A 257 -11.14 3.29 11.69
C LEU A 257 -12.22 4.29 11.29
N SER A 258 -11.91 5.58 11.33
CA SER A 258 -12.87 6.63 10.98
C SER A 258 -13.21 6.62 9.49
N GLU A 259 -12.25 6.40 8.60
CA GLU A 259 -12.47 6.28 7.15
C GLU A 259 -13.44 5.13 6.84
N ILE A 260 -13.21 3.96 7.45
CA ILE A 260 -14.00 2.74 7.22
C ILE A 260 -15.39 2.86 7.86
N LEU A 261 -15.44 3.06 9.18
CA LEU A 261 -16.67 2.92 9.94
C LEU A 261 -17.64 4.10 9.73
N SER A 262 -17.13 5.31 9.45
CA SER A 262 -18.01 6.46 9.14
C SER A 262 -18.85 6.22 7.90
N CYS A 263 -18.34 5.45 6.93
CA CYS A 263 -19.03 5.10 5.69
C CYS A 263 -19.91 3.87 5.88
N LEU A 264 -19.33 2.77 6.39
CA LEU A 264 -20.03 1.47 6.47
C LEU A 264 -21.27 1.54 7.38
N LEU A 265 -21.20 2.23 8.52
CA LEU A 265 -22.31 2.32 9.47
C LEU A 265 -23.42 3.29 9.00
N LYS A 266 -23.23 3.98 7.88
CA LYS A 266 -24.23 4.81 7.20
C LYS A 266 -24.61 4.30 5.81
N GLY A 267 -24.07 3.16 5.39
CA GLY A 267 -24.32 2.61 4.05
C GLY A 267 -23.78 3.48 2.91
N ILE A 268 -22.76 4.28 3.20
CA ILE A 268 -22.10 5.14 2.22
C ILE A 268 -21.01 4.33 1.51
N PRO A 269 -20.94 4.35 0.16
CA PRO A 269 -19.87 3.70 -0.59
C PRO A 269 -18.48 4.12 -0.12
N LEU A 270 -17.64 3.12 0.17
CA LEU A 270 -16.24 3.25 0.55
C LEU A 270 -15.33 2.76 -0.57
N LEU A 271 -14.51 3.64 -1.14
CA LEU A 271 -13.49 3.29 -2.10
C LEU A 271 -12.18 2.91 -1.38
N VAL A 272 -11.76 1.65 -1.50
CA VAL A 272 -10.51 1.17 -0.92
C VAL A 272 -9.37 1.41 -1.92
N LEU A 273 -8.34 2.14 -1.51
CA LEU A 273 -7.19 2.46 -2.35
C LEU A 273 -5.91 1.85 -1.77
N PRO A 274 -5.12 1.14 -2.59
CA PRO A 274 -3.85 0.60 -2.16
C PRO A 274 -2.77 1.70 -2.11
N LYS A 275 -1.71 1.48 -1.33
CA LYS A 275 -0.68 2.50 -1.05
C LYS A 275 0.00 2.97 -2.33
N GLU A 276 0.21 2.06 -3.28
CA GLU A 276 0.84 2.28 -4.58
C GLU A 276 0.08 3.30 -5.42
N VAL A 277 -1.26 3.36 -5.28
CA VAL A 277 -2.09 4.39 -5.91
C VAL A 277 -1.89 5.73 -5.22
N VAL A 278 -1.89 5.76 -3.88
CA VAL A 278 -1.81 7.00 -3.09
C VAL A 278 -0.46 7.71 -3.23
N VAL A 279 0.64 6.95 -3.32
CA VAL A 279 1.99 7.51 -3.46
C VAL A 279 2.25 8.10 -4.84
N ASN A 280 1.42 7.80 -5.84
CA ASN A 280 1.47 8.41 -7.15
C ASN A 280 0.34 9.44 -7.27
N PRO A 281 0.61 10.76 -7.25
CA PRO A 281 -0.46 11.75 -7.23
C PRO A 281 -1.28 11.75 -8.53
N GLN A 282 -0.69 11.37 -9.67
CA GLN A 282 -1.38 11.34 -10.95
C GLN A 282 -2.48 10.29 -10.89
N THR A 283 -2.09 9.05 -10.61
CA THR A 283 -3.03 7.94 -10.47
C THR A 283 -4.01 8.19 -9.34
N PHE A 284 -3.54 8.69 -8.19
CA PHE A 284 -4.40 9.01 -7.07
C PHE A 284 -5.51 9.99 -7.46
N LEU A 285 -5.15 11.14 -8.02
CA LEU A 285 -6.11 12.18 -8.38
C LEU A 285 -7.04 11.74 -9.52
N GLN A 286 -6.55 10.97 -10.49
CA GLN A 286 -7.38 10.38 -11.55
C GLN A 286 -8.42 9.42 -10.99
N VAL A 287 -8.03 8.57 -10.05
CA VAL A 287 -8.94 7.63 -9.38
C VAL A 287 -9.99 8.38 -8.55
N LEU A 288 -9.60 9.43 -7.82
CA LEU A 288 -10.54 10.27 -7.07
C LEU A 288 -11.61 10.90 -7.99
N ASP A 289 -11.19 11.39 -9.16
CA ASP A 289 -12.10 11.98 -10.17
C ASP A 289 -13.01 10.91 -10.79
N GLN A 290 -12.43 9.82 -11.29
CA GLN A 290 -13.15 8.71 -11.93
C GLN A 290 -14.24 8.13 -11.03
N HIS A 291 -13.92 7.93 -9.75
CA HIS A 291 -14.87 7.38 -8.78
C HIS A 291 -15.75 8.46 -8.13
N LYS A 292 -15.62 9.73 -8.51
CA LYS A 292 -16.45 10.85 -8.03
C LYS A 292 -16.41 10.99 -6.51
N VAL A 293 -15.21 10.85 -5.94
CA VAL A 293 -15.00 10.91 -4.48
C VAL A 293 -15.52 12.24 -3.93
N THR A 294 -16.21 12.16 -2.79
CA THR A 294 -16.82 13.33 -2.14
C THR A 294 -16.17 13.69 -0.81
N ARG A 295 -15.58 12.72 -0.11
CA ARG A 295 -14.91 12.94 1.16
C ARG A 295 -13.55 12.28 1.17
N LEU A 296 -12.55 13.03 1.59
CA LEU A 296 -11.17 12.59 1.59
C LEU A 296 -10.46 13.02 2.86
N VAL A 297 -9.89 12.06 3.60
CA VAL A 297 -8.98 12.34 4.72
C VAL A 297 -7.55 12.30 4.18
N VAL A 298 -6.73 13.29 4.51
CA VAL A 298 -5.32 13.40 4.13
C VAL A 298 -4.51 14.00 5.26
N VAL A 299 -3.20 13.79 5.25
CA VAL A 299 -2.28 14.58 6.08
C VAL A 299 -1.91 15.86 5.32
N PRO A 300 -1.66 17.00 5.99
CA PRO A 300 -1.24 18.25 5.35
C PRO A 300 -0.12 18.09 4.30
N SER A 301 0.88 17.25 4.56
CA SER A 301 1.97 16.97 3.61
C SER A 301 1.49 16.30 2.32
N LEU A 302 0.51 15.40 2.40
CA LEU A 302 -0.10 14.76 1.23
C LEU A 302 -1.00 15.76 0.48
N LEU A 303 -1.77 16.58 1.20
CA LEU A 303 -2.59 17.63 0.59
C LEU A 303 -1.72 18.62 -0.19
N ARG A 304 -0.58 19.04 0.37
CA ARG A 304 0.39 19.91 -0.32
C ARG A 304 0.87 19.29 -1.62
N ALA A 305 1.27 18.02 -1.61
CA ALA A 305 1.68 17.28 -2.81
C ALA A 305 0.56 17.23 -3.86
N MET A 306 -0.68 16.97 -3.45
CA MET A 306 -1.84 16.95 -4.34
C MET A 306 -2.09 18.31 -4.98
N LEU A 307 -2.11 19.39 -4.19
CA LEU A 307 -2.32 20.76 -4.68
C LEU A 307 -1.22 21.19 -5.65
N LEU A 308 0.03 20.86 -5.31
CA LEU A 308 1.17 21.16 -6.17
C LEU A 308 1.05 20.45 -7.52
N TYR A 309 0.66 19.18 -7.53
CA TYR A 309 0.46 18.43 -8.78
C TYR A 309 -0.74 18.97 -9.59
N LEU A 310 -1.88 19.23 -8.94
CA LEU A 310 -3.08 19.80 -9.56
C LEU A 310 -2.80 21.14 -10.25
N SER A 311 -1.94 21.98 -9.67
CA SER A 311 -1.55 23.26 -10.28
C SER A 311 -0.90 23.12 -11.66
N THR A 312 -0.45 21.92 -12.02
CA THR A 312 0.20 21.63 -13.31
C THR A 312 -0.68 20.85 -14.29
N GLN A 313 -1.89 20.47 -13.90
CA GLN A 313 -2.78 19.60 -14.66
C GLN A 313 -4.13 20.26 -14.92
N THR A 314 -4.54 20.30 -16.19
CA THR A 314 -5.83 20.90 -16.58
C THR A 314 -6.95 19.87 -16.76
N GLN A 315 -6.61 18.57 -16.83
CA GLN A 315 -7.56 17.51 -17.20
C GLN A 315 -8.25 16.83 -16.00
N ILE A 316 -7.69 16.94 -14.79
CA ILE A 316 -8.24 16.32 -13.59
C ILE A 316 -9.15 17.32 -12.89
N ASN A 317 -10.38 16.93 -12.57
CA ASN A 317 -11.39 17.84 -12.08
C ASN A 317 -12.20 17.29 -10.91
N LEU A 318 -11.71 17.52 -9.68
CA LEU A 318 -12.32 17.02 -8.44
C LEU A 318 -13.61 17.75 -8.03
N ARG A 319 -14.54 18.04 -8.95
CA ARG A 319 -15.80 18.78 -8.69
C ARG A 319 -16.72 18.12 -7.67
N ARG A 320 -16.58 16.81 -7.50
CA ARG A 320 -17.42 16.02 -6.59
C ARG A 320 -16.94 16.09 -5.14
N LEU A 321 -15.70 16.52 -4.93
CA LEU A 321 -15.13 16.66 -3.60
C LEU A 321 -15.91 17.72 -2.81
N LYS A 322 -16.46 17.33 -1.67
CA LYS A 322 -17.23 18.18 -0.76
C LYS A 322 -16.45 18.51 0.50
N LEU A 323 -15.73 17.53 1.06
CA LEU A 323 -14.96 17.68 2.28
C LEU A 323 -13.55 17.11 2.10
N VAL A 324 -12.55 17.91 2.45
CA VAL A 324 -11.17 17.46 2.64
C VAL A 324 -10.83 17.63 4.11
N ILE A 325 -10.46 16.54 4.77
CA ILE A 325 -10.13 16.51 6.19
C ILE A 325 -8.62 16.37 6.30
N CYS A 326 -7.99 17.35 6.94
CA CYS A 326 -6.60 17.27 7.38
C CYS A 326 -6.55 16.78 8.81
N SER A 327 -5.81 15.70 9.06
CA SER A 327 -5.47 15.25 10.41
C SER A 327 -4.02 14.75 10.44
N GLY A 328 -3.49 14.54 11.65
CA GLY A 328 -2.19 13.90 11.84
C GLY A 328 -0.97 14.79 11.64
N GLU A 329 -1.09 16.06 11.25
CA GLU A 329 0.01 17.07 11.26
C GLU A 329 -0.57 18.47 11.52
N GLU A 330 0.29 19.43 11.86
CA GLU A 330 -0.11 20.84 11.85
C GLU A 330 -0.48 21.25 10.43
N LEU A 331 -1.62 21.94 10.25
CA LEU A 331 -2.08 22.43 8.96
C LEU A 331 -1.48 23.82 8.67
N PRO A 332 -0.51 23.95 7.75
CA PRO A 332 0.14 25.22 7.50
C PRO A 332 -0.76 26.19 6.75
N LEU A 333 -0.64 27.50 7.06
CA LEU A 333 -1.43 28.57 6.43
C LEU A 333 -1.34 28.53 4.90
N ASP A 334 -0.14 28.35 4.36
CA ASP A 334 0.07 28.34 2.91
C ASP A 334 -0.61 27.14 2.23
N VAL A 335 -0.81 26.02 2.93
CA VAL A 335 -1.61 24.89 2.40
C VAL A 335 -3.08 25.28 2.31
N ILE A 336 -3.61 25.99 3.30
CA ILE A 336 -5.00 26.48 3.31
C ILE A 336 -5.23 27.47 2.17
N GLU A 337 -4.34 28.44 2.01
CA GLU A 337 -4.41 29.42 0.92
C GLU A 337 -4.32 28.76 -0.45
N ASN A 338 -3.35 27.85 -0.65
CA ASN A 338 -3.21 27.11 -1.90
C ASN A 338 -4.42 26.21 -2.20
N PHE A 339 -5.05 25.65 -1.16
CA PHE A 339 -6.27 24.87 -1.30
C PHE A 339 -7.41 25.68 -1.90
N PHE A 340 -7.70 26.87 -1.36
CA PHE A 340 -8.78 27.71 -1.87
C PHE A 340 -8.42 28.43 -3.16
N ASN A 341 -7.14 28.65 -3.46
CA ASN A 341 -6.71 29.06 -4.80
C ASN A 341 -7.01 27.98 -5.85
N GLN A 342 -6.78 26.71 -5.51
CA GLN A 342 -7.08 25.57 -6.39
C GLN A 342 -8.58 25.24 -6.45
N PHE A 343 -9.32 25.51 -5.36
CA PHE A 343 -10.74 25.22 -5.20
C PHE A 343 -11.58 26.44 -4.74
N PRO A 344 -11.68 27.54 -5.52
CA PRO A 344 -12.32 28.78 -5.04
C PRO A 344 -13.82 28.66 -4.69
N ARG A 345 -14.52 27.69 -5.29
CA ARG A 345 -15.92 27.35 -5.03
C ARG A 345 -16.09 25.84 -4.81
N GLY A 346 -15.06 25.21 -4.25
CA GLY A 346 -14.97 23.76 -4.14
C GLY A 346 -15.27 23.22 -2.73
N PRO A 347 -14.61 22.14 -2.30
CA PRO A 347 -14.82 21.52 -0.99
C PRO A 347 -14.53 22.45 0.19
N SER A 348 -15.12 22.15 1.35
CA SER A 348 -14.64 22.67 2.63
C SER A 348 -13.38 21.92 3.07
N LEU A 349 -12.47 22.64 3.72
CA LEU A 349 -11.27 22.09 4.34
C LEU A 349 -11.48 22.05 5.86
N LEU A 350 -11.29 20.88 6.46
CA LEU A 350 -11.42 20.66 7.90
C LEU A 350 -10.05 20.39 8.49
N ASN A 351 -9.70 21.11 9.56
CA ASN A 351 -8.47 20.88 10.32
C ASN A 351 -8.82 20.13 11.60
N PHE A 352 -8.48 18.85 11.68
CA PHE A 352 -8.78 17.99 12.82
C PHE A 352 -7.51 17.77 13.65
N TYR A 353 -7.68 17.71 14.98
CA TYR A 353 -6.60 17.45 15.91
C TYR A 353 -7.00 16.39 16.94
N GLY A 354 -6.05 15.50 17.21
CA GLY A 354 -6.12 14.48 18.26
C GLY A 354 -4.97 13.48 18.16
N SER A 355 -5.09 12.37 18.88
CA SER A 355 -4.13 11.27 18.89
C SER A 355 -4.81 9.92 18.97
N THR A 356 -4.03 8.84 18.86
CA THR A 356 -4.55 7.47 19.05
C THR A 356 -5.17 7.29 20.45
N GLU A 357 -4.55 7.84 21.49
CA GLU A 357 -5.03 7.82 22.88
C GLU A 357 -6.33 8.60 23.11
N THR A 358 -6.75 9.41 22.14
CA THR A 358 -8.04 10.10 22.12
C THR A 358 -8.97 9.57 21.03
N THR A 359 -8.73 8.33 20.58
CA THR A 359 -9.54 7.66 19.55
C THR A 359 -9.69 8.50 18.28
N GLY A 360 -8.57 9.06 17.83
CA GLY A 360 -8.52 9.99 16.70
C GLY A 360 -8.78 11.42 17.14
N ASP A 361 -9.57 12.15 16.35
CA ASP A 361 -9.72 13.60 16.52
C ASP A 361 -10.67 13.97 17.65
N VAL A 362 -10.31 14.99 18.43
CA VAL A 362 -11.08 15.54 19.55
C VAL A 362 -11.33 17.04 19.45
N THR A 363 -10.65 17.74 18.53
CA THR A 363 -11.01 19.10 18.13
C THR A 363 -11.06 19.24 16.62
N TYR A 364 -11.77 20.27 16.16
CA TYR A 364 -11.86 20.58 14.73
C TYR A 364 -12.06 22.07 14.46
N GLU A 365 -11.50 22.52 13.34
CA GLU A 365 -11.77 23.81 12.71
C GLU A 365 -12.29 23.62 11.27
N THR A 366 -13.14 24.52 10.80
CA THR A 366 -13.75 24.47 9.46
C THR A 366 -13.42 25.71 8.65
N TYR A 367 -12.89 25.50 7.45
CA TYR A 367 -12.71 26.53 6.43
C TYR A 367 -13.62 26.22 5.24
N LYS A 368 -14.51 27.15 4.88
CA LYS A 368 -15.42 26.98 3.72
C LYS A 368 -15.00 27.85 2.53
N SER A 369 -14.20 28.89 2.78
CA SER A 369 -13.75 29.82 1.77
C SER A 369 -12.46 30.53 2.19
N GLN A 370 -11.82 31.23 1.24
CA GLN A 370 -10.69 32.12 1.51
C GLN A 370 -11.00 33.15 2.61
N SER A 371 -12.26 33.60 2.73
CA SER A 371 -12.67 34.60 3.73
C SER A 371 -12.70 34.08 5.17
N ASP A 372 -12.65 32.76 5.37
CA ASP A 372 -12.59 32.16 6.70
C ASP A 372 -11.15 32.11 7.24
N ILE A 373 -10.14 32.23 6.37
CA ILE A 373 -8.73 32.22 6.76
C ILE A 373 -8.44 33.32 7.78
N SER A 374 -8.85 34.57 7.50
CA SER A 374 -8.64 35.70 8.42
C SER A 374 -9.39 35.56 9.75
N LYS A 375 -10.42 34.71 9.83
CA LYS A 375 -11.20 34.48 11.05
C LYS A 375 -10.61 33.38 11.92
N ASN A 376 -9.92 32.41 11.33
CA ASN A 376 -9.53 31.16 11.97
C ASN A 376 -8.01 30.94 11.96
N VAL A 377 -7.26 31.99 11.61
CA VAL A 377 -5.80 32.05 11.65
C VAL A 377 -5.41 33.18 12.58
N VAL A 378 -4.57 32.86 13.56
CA VAL A 378 -4.07 33.83 14.54
C VAL A 378 -2.56 33.81 14.47
N GLU A 379 -1.95 34.98 14.29
CA GLU A 379 -0.49 35.14 14.21
C GLU A 379 0.16 34.20 13.17
N GLY A 380 -0.52 33.97 12.06
CA GLY A 380 -0.04 33.11 10.97
C GLY A 380 -0.22 31.60 11.21
N ARG A 381 -0.87 31.19 12.30
CA ARG A 381 -1.15 29.79 12.62
C ARG A 381 -2.62 29.43 12.52
N ALA A 382 -2.89 28.26 11.95
CA ALA A 382 -4.24 27.72 11.88
C ALA A 382 -4.71 27.25 13.27
N SER A 383 -5.92 27.66 13.64
CA SER A 383 -6.62 27.14 14.81
C SER A 383 -6.82 25.62 14.70
N ILE A 384 -6.64 24.88 15.80
CA ILE A 384 -7.13 23.49 15.91
C ILE A 384 -8.60 23.44 16.34
N GLY A 385 -9.22 24.60 16.49
CA GLY A 385 -10.65 24.82 16.60
C GLY A 385 -11.19 24.51 17.97
N LYS A 386 -12.37 23.88 18.00
CA LYS A 386 -13.14 23.62 19.21
C LYS A 386 -13.30 22.12 19.48
N PRO A 387 -13.58 21.72 20.73
CA PRO A 387 -13.82 20.31 21.06
C PRO A 387 -15.02 19.72 20.31
N ILE A 388 -14.94 18.43 20.01
CA ILE A 388 -16.09 17.65 19.52
C ILE A 388 -17.09 17.38 20.65
N THR A 389 -18.29 16.88 20.29
CA THR A 389 -19.31 16.54 21.29
C THR A 389 -18.79 15.50 22.31
N ASN A 390 -19.12 15.69 23.59
CA ASN A 390 -18.72 14.85 24.73
C ASN A 390 -17.21 14.79 25.00
N CYS A 391 -16.44 15.76 24.49
CA CYS A 391 -15.02 15.93 24.78
C CYS A 391 -14.77 17.32 25.36
N ASN A 392 -13.90 17.38 26.37
CA ASN A 392 -13.41 18.62 26.94
C ASN A 392 -11.91 18.73 26.65
N VAL A 393 -11.48 19.93 26.29
CA VAL A 393 -10.07 20.27 26.12
C VAL A 393 -9.70 21.35 27.12
N TYR A 394 -8.64 21.10 27.88
CA TYR A 394 -8.12 21.99 28.90
C TYR A 394 -6.69 22.40 28.55
N ILE A 395 -6.37 23.67 28.80
CA ILE A 395 -5.00 24.18 28.72
C ILE A 395 -4.55 24.40 30.16
N LEU A 396 -3.62 23.58 30.63
CA LEU A 396 -3.22 23.50 32.03
C LEU A 396 -1.75 23.84 32.25
N ASP A 397 -1.44 24.35 33.44
CA ASP A 397 -0.07 24.49 33.94
C ASP A 397 0.46 23.15 34.51
N SER A 398 1.71 23.15 35.00
CA SER A 398 2.35 21.98 35.61
C SER A 398 1.70 21.51 36.91
N ASN A 399 0.85 22.32 37.54
CA ASN A 399 0.08 22.00 38.75
C ASN A 399 -1.37 21.62 38.43
N LEU A 400 -1.70 21.38 37.15
CA LEU A 400 -3.04 21.06 36.66
C LEU A 400 -4.07 22.17 36.90
N LYS A 401 -3.63 23.44 36.97
CA LYS A 401 -4.51 24.60 37.02
C LYS A 401 -4.84 25.08 35.62
N LEU A 402 -6.10 25.49 35.43
CA LEU A 402 -6.55 26.13 34.20
C LEU A 402 -5.82 27.46 33.99
N LEU A 403 -5.32 27.65 32.78
CA LEU A 403 -4.69 28.90 32.35
C LEU A 403 -5.70 29.87 31.74
N HIS A 404 -5.37 31.16 31.81
CA HIS A 404 -6.14 32.25 31.19
C HIS A 404 -5.85 32.36 29.69
N GLU A 405 -6.62 33.22 29.02
CA GLU A 405 -6.43 33.52 27.61
C GLU A 405 -5.03 34.09 27.33
N ASN A 406 -4.44 33.69 26.21
CA ASN A 406 -3.07 33.96 25.75
C ASN A 406 -1.94 33.32 26.58
N GLU A 407 -2.24 32.63 27.68
CA GLU A 407 -1.22 31.90 28.43
C GLU A 407 -0.90 30.56 27.77
N LEU A 408 0.40 30.26 27.68
CA LEU A 408 0.92 29.02 27.10
C LEU A 408 0.86 27.89 28.13
N GLY A 409 0.16 26.80 27.80
CA GLY A 409 0.09 25.60 28.64
C GLY A 409 -0.02 24.31 27.85
N GLU A 410 -0.12 23.20 28.57
CA GLU A 410 -0.21 21.87 27.98
C GLU A 410 -1.68 21.47 27.77
N ILE A 411 -1.95 20.77 26.67
CA ILE A 411 -3.27 20.30 26.30
C ILE A 411 -3.58 19.01 27.07
N TYR A 412 -4.70 19.01 27.79
CA TYR A 412 -5.28 17.84 28.42
C TYR A 412 -6.68 17.58 27.87
N ILE A 413 -6.99 16.30 27.63
CA ILE A 413 -8.25 15.86 27.03
C ILE A 413 -9.03 15.01 28.03
N SER A 414 -10.33 15.26 28.15
CA SER A 414 -11.24 14.42 28.92
C SER A 414 -12.51 14.14 28.12
N GLY A 415 -13.21 13.06 28.43
CA GLY A 415 -14.50 12.73 27.81
C GLY A 415 -14.49 11.40 27.09
N LEU A 416 -15.59 11.15 26.35
CA LEU A 416 -15.90 9.82 25.81
C LEU A 416 -14.91 9.32 24.76
N ASN A 417 -14.01 10.16 24.23
CA ASN A 417 -12.98 9.75 23.28
C ASN A 417 -11.65 9.36 23.92
N VAL A 418 -11.44 9.63 25.22
CA VAL A 418 -10.23 9.16 25.91
C VAL A 418 -10.24 7.63 25.90
N SER A 419 -9.17 7.04 25.37
CA SER A 419 -9.04 5.59 25.22
C SER A 419 -9.01 4.89 26.57
N GLY A 420 -9.17 3.57 26.62
CA GLY A 420 -9.05 2.83 27.89
C GLY A 420 -7.60 2.58 28.34
N GLY A 421 -6.68 3.45 27.94
CA GLY A 421 -5.25 3.33 28.26
C GLY A 421 -4.49 2.39 27.32
N TYR A 422 -3.40 1.82 27.83
CA TYR A 422 -2.53 0.88 27.12
C TYR A 422 -2.78 -0.57 27.55
N TYR A 423 -2.66 -1.53 26.61
CA TYR A 423 -3.11 -2.92 26.76
C TYR A 423 -2.51 -3.67 27.97
N LYS A 424 -1.18 -3.77 28.10
CA LYS A 424 -0.58 -4.35 29.32
C LYS A 424 -0.66 -3.38 30.51
N ARG A 425 -1.51 -3.76 31.46
CA ARG A 425 -1.86 -3.02 32.70
C ARG A 425 -0.59 -2.63 33.49
N GLY A 426 -0.39 -1.33 33.67
CA GLY A 426 0.71 -0.76 34.47
C GLY A 426 1.26 0.55 33.89
N HIS A 427 1.12 0.77 32.59
CA HIS A 427 1.47 2.03 31.96
C HIS A 427 0.27 2.97 31.90
N MET A 428 -0.12 3.59 33.02
CA MET A 428 -1.04 4.76 32.99
C MET A 428 -0.30 6.06 32.62
N ALA A 429 0.88 5.96 32.00
CA ALA A 429 1.70 7.11 31.68
C ALA A 429 0.93 8.04 30.73
N GLY A 430 0.58 9.23 31.22
CA GLY A 430 -0.23 10.21 30.49
C GLY A 430 -1.73 10.15 30.78
N PHE A 431 -2.24 9.15 31.49
CA PHE A 431 -3.64 9.06 31.93
C PHE A 431 -3.72 9.27 33.44
N GLN A 432 -4.48 10.27 33.87
CA GLN A 432 -4.60 10.63 35.29
C GLN A 432 -6.07 10.89 35.64
N THR A 433 -6.41 10.82 36.93
CA THR A 433 -7.75 11.14 37.40
C THR A 433 -8.10 12.59 37.10
N ASN A 434 -9.31 12.82 36.60
CA ASN A 434 -9.82 14.16 36.36
C ASN A 434 -10.40 14.75 37.64
N HIS A 435 -9.74 15.76 38.20
CA HIS A 435 -10.22 16.52 39.36
C HIS A 435 -10.91 17.84 38.99
N LEU A 436 -10.92 18.21 37.72
CA LEU A 436 -11.49 19.48 37.23
C LEU A 436 -12.98 19.38 36.96
N PHE A 437 -13.47 18.18 36.61
CA PHE A 437 -14.84 17.97 36.18
C PHE A 437 -15.28 16.54 36.48
N ASP A 438 -16.28 16.38 37.36
CA ASP A 438 -16.78 15.07 37.79
C ASP A 438 -18.11 14.73 37.08
N ARG A 439 -18.02 13.98 35.98
CA ARG A 439 -19.17 13.46 35.21
C ARG A 439 -18.83 12.07 34.66
N PRO A 440 -19.81 11.15 34.56
CA PRO A 440 -19.60 9.88 33.86
C PRO A 440 -18.99 10.07 32.46
N GLY A 441 -17.92 9.33 32.15
CA GLY A 441 -17.20 9.44 30.88
C GLY A 441 -16.07 10.48 30.87
N HIS A 442 -15.95 11.30 31.91
CA HIS A 442 -14.89 12.32 32.04
C HIS A 442 -13.94 12.03 33.22
N GLN A 443 -13.92 10.80 33.74
CA GLN A 443 -13.16 10.45 34.95
C GLN A 443 -11.64 10.53 34.76
N PHE A 444 -11.16 10.52 33.51
CA PHE A 444 -9.75 10.59 33.17
C PHE A 444 -9.42 11.85 32.37
N LEU A 445 -8.22 12.37 32.63
CA LEU A 445 -7.51 13.34 31.81
C LEU A 445 -6.39 12.60 31.09
N TYR A 446 -6.33 12.74 29.78
CA TYR A 446 -5.18 12.34 28.98
C TYR A 446 -4.30 13.57 28.71
N ARG A 447 -3.05 13.49 29.13
CA ARG A 447 -1.98 14.46 28.91
C ARG A 447 -1.37 14.23 27.54
N THR A 448 -1.56 15.16 26.59
CA THR A 448 -1.16 14.92 25.19
C THR A 448 0.35 15.09 24.95
N GLY A 449 1.03 15.90 25.78
CA GLY A 449 2.40 16.38 25.52
C GLY A 449 2.49 17.58 24.55
N ASP A 450 1.33 18.02 24.04
CA ASP A 450 1.21 19.15 23.12
C ASP A 450 0.93 20.44 23.91
N PHE A 451 1.48 21.56 23.45
CA PHE A 451 1.26 22.88 24.02
C PHE A 451 0.29 23.69 23.16
N ALA A 452 -0.49 24.52 23.80
CA ALA A 452 -1.37 25.48 23.15
C ALA A 452 -1.61 26.70 24.04
N ARG A 453 -2.24 27.69 23.45
CA ARG A 453 -2.89 28.81 24.15
C ARG A 453 -4.29 29.02 23.60
N LEU A 454 -5.15 29.60 24.42
CA LEU A 454 -6.46 30.07 23.97
C LEU A 454 -6.32 31.50 23.47
N VAL A 455 -6.81 31.82 22.28
CA VAL A 455 -6.82 33.17 21.72
C VAL A 455 -8.16 33.46 21.07
N ASP A 456 -8.89 34.44 21.60
CA ASP A 456 -10.27 34.76 21.23
C ASP A 456 -11.16 33.51 21.18
N GLY A 457 -11.06 32.66 22.21
CA GLY A 457 -11.78 31.39 22.32
C GLY A 457 -11.35 30.29 21.35
N ARG A 458 -10.26 30.47 20.59
CA ARG A 458 -9.69 29.46 19.67
C ARG A 458 -8.45 28.82 20.25
N ILE A 459 -8.28 27.53 20.03
CA ILE A 459 -7.11 26.81 20.51
C ILE A 459 -6.01 26.90 19.44
N ILE A 460 -4.91 27.58 19.77
CA ILE A 460 -3.74 27.72 18.90
C ILE A 460 -2.68 26.73 19.35
N TYR A 461 -2.34 25.79 18.48
CA TYR A 461 -1.30 24.79 18.74
C TYR A 461 0.09 25.43 18.69
N GLU A 462 0.91 25.13 19.71
CA GLU A 462 2.22 25.74 19.97
C GLU A 462 3.38 24.75 19.88
N GLY A 463 3.11 23.50 19.50
CA GLY A 463 4.12 22.45 19.34
C GLY A 463 4.10 21.41 20.47
N ARG A 464 5.14 20.57 20.52
CA ARG A 464 5.34 19.57 21.58
C ARG A 464 6.52 19.93 22.46
N GLN A 465 6.42 19.62 23.75
CA GLN A 465 7.55 19.73 24.67
C GLN A 465 8.49 18.51 24.60
N ASP A 466 7.95 17.33 24.28
CA ASP A 466 8.73 16.11 24.19
C ASP A 466 9.42 15.94 22.82
N MET A 467 10.27 14.91 22.71
CA MET A 467 11.03 14.58 21.50
C MET A 467 10.19 13.87 20.43
N GLN A 468 8.85 13.95 20.50
CA GLN A 468 7.97 13.35 19.50
C GLN A 468 7.68 14.34 18.39
N VAL A 469 7.67 13.83 17.16
CA VAL A 469 7.43 14.61 15.95
C VAL A 469 6.47 13.87 15.04
N LYS A 470 5.70 14.62 14.25
CA LYS A 470 4.85 14.05 13.20
C LYS A 470 5.58 14.16 11.88
N ILE A 471 5.96 13.02 11.28
CA ILE A 471 6.68 12.94 10.01
C ILE A 471 5.75 12.29 8.99
N ARG A 472 5.23 13.03 8.02
CA ARG A 472 4.34 12.51 6.96
C ARG A 472 3.08 11.83 7.54
N GLY A 473 2.56 12.38 8.64
CA GLY A 473 1.45 11.84 9.42
C GLY A 473 1.79 10.75 10.44
N TYR A 474 3.03 10.26 10.45
CA TYR A 474 3.47 9.23 11.39
C TYR A 474 3.93 9.88 12.69
N ARG A 475 3.38 9.43 13.83
CA ARG A 475 3.90 9.81 15.15
C ARG A 475 5.21 9.06 15.40
N VAL A 476 6.31 9.79 15.39
CA VAL A 476 7.66 9.25 15.54
C VAL A 476 8.28 9.75 16.83
N ASN A 477 8.87 8.83 17.60
CA ASN A 477 9.62 9.17 18.79
C ASN A 477 11.12 9.05 18.52
N MET A 478 11.86 10.16 18.68
CA MET A 478 13.31 10.16 18.47
C MET A 478 14.05 9.23 19.43
N VAL A 479 13.53 9.00 20.65
CA VAL A 479 14.13 8.08 21.63
C VAL A 479 14.05 6.62 21.16
N GLU A 480 12.97 6.23 20.48
CA GLU A 480 12.84 4.88 19.88
C GLU A 480 13.91 4.66 18.81
N ILE A 481 14.16 5.68 17.98
CA ILE A 481 15.19 5.65 16.96
C ILE A 481 16.59 5.60 17.58
N GLU A 482 16.86 6.48 18.55
CA GLU A 482 18.13 6.49 19.28
C GLU A 482 18.40 5.14 19.97
N LYS A 483 17.39 4.51 20.56
CA LYS A 483 17.52 3.19 21.19
C LYS A 483 17.85 2.10 20.16
N ALA A 484 17.21 2.12 19.00
CA ALA A 484 17.53 1.18 17.91
C ALA A 484 18.98 1.37 17.42
N ILE A 485 19.42 2.61 17.21
CA ILE A 485 20.80 2.91 16.80
C ILE A 485 21.82 2.46 17.85
N ARG A 486 21.53 2.65 19.15
CA ARG A 486 22.41 2.20 20.25
C ARG A 486 22.59 0.69 20.31
N GLN A 487 21.79 -0.11 19.61
CA GLN A 487 22.02 -1.56 19.53
C GLN A 487 23.23 -1.91 18.65
N ASN A 488 23.68 -0.99 17.78
CA ASN A 488 24.91 -1.17 17.02
C ASN A 488 26.14 -0.88 17.92
N SER A 489 26.99 -1.88 18.10
CA SER A 489 28.15 -1.82 19.02
C SER A 489 29.22 -0.79 18.64
N ALA A 490 29.23 -0.31 17.39
CA ALA A 490 30.15 0.71 16.91
C ALA A 490 29.73 2.15 17.30
N VAL A 491 28.53 2.35 17.83
CA VAL A 491 27.99 3.65 18.26
C VAL A 491 28.20 3.85 19.77
N ASP A 492 28.81 4.97 20.18
CA ASP A 492 28.91 5.39 21.59
C ASP A 492 27.72 6.26 22.00
N LYS A 493 27.55 7.40 21.33
CA LYS A 493 26.44 8.32 21.56
C LYS A 493 25.67 8.55 20.27
N VAL A 494 24.37 8.74 20.43
CA VAL A 494 23.47 9.12 19.34
C VAL A 494 22.51 10.21 19.83
N VAL A 495 22.28 11.19 18.97
CA VAL A 495 21.22 12.18 19.10
C VAL A 495 20.47 12.25 17.78
N VAL A 496 19.16 12.06 17.83
CA VAL A 496 18.28 12.25 16.67
C VAL A 496 17.67 13.64 16.74
N ILE A 497 17.64 14.33 15.60
CA ILE A 497 16.96 15.61 15.42
C ILE A 497 16.04 15.54 14.20
N THR A 498 15.07 16.45 14.17
CA THR A 498 14.36 16.77 12.93
C THR A 498 14.98 17.97 12.24
N ASN A 499 15.09 17.86 10.92
CA ASN A 499 15.23 19.00 10.04
C ASN A 499 13.91 19.23 9.31
N THR A 500 13.34 20.41 9.51
CA THR A 500 12.04 20.80 8.94
C THR A 500 12.25 22.03 8.06
N ASN A 501 11.79 21.97 6.83
CA ASN A 501 11.68 23.13 5.94
C ASN A 501 10.26 23.23 5.36
N GLN A 502 10.00 24.21 4.49
CA GLN A 502 8.69 24.47 3.89
C GLN A 502 8.05 23.26 3.17
N ASN A 503 8.85 22.24 2.77
CA ASN A 503 8.41 21.08 1.99
C ASN A 503 8.69 19.71 2.64
N MET A 504 9.52 19.62 3.69
CA MET A 504 10.05 18.35 4.23
C MET A 504 10.21 18.39 5.74
N SER A 505 9.92 17.26 6.39
CA SER A 505 10.44 16.90 7.70
C SER A 505 11.25 15.61 7.56
N GLU A 506 12.53 15.64 7.91
CA GLU A 506 13.44 14.50 7.87
C GLU A 506 14.05 14.22 9.24
N LEU A 507 14.38 12.95 9.48
CA LEU A 507 15.03 12.47 10.68
C LEU A 507 16.54 12.36 10.41
N ILE A 508 17.34 13.00 11.26
CA ILE A 508 18.80 13.01 11.15
C ILE A 508 19.36 12.46 12.45
N ALA A 509 20.21 11.44 12.36
CA ALA A 509 20.91 10.87 13.49
C ALA A 509 22.37 11.29 13.48
N PHE A 510 22.83 11.89 14.57
CA PHE A 510 24.24 12.19 14.81
C PHE A 510 24.85 11.15 15.73
N CYS A 511 25.87 10.46 15.27
CA CYS A 511 26.49 9.34 15.98
C CYS A 511 27.98 9.60 16.22
N THR A 512 28.46 9.26 17.43
CA THR A 512 29.90 9.20 17.75
C THR A 512 30.39 7.74 17.75
N PRO A 513 31.63 7.48 17.31
CA PRO A 513 32.20 6.12 17.32
C PRO A 513 32.50 5.64 18.75
N ASN A 514 32.31 4.35 18.99
CA ASN A 514 32.72 3.68 20.23
C ASN A 514 34.20 3.31 20.21
N GLY A 515 35.02 4.07 20.92
CA GLY A 515 36.48 3.87 20.96
C GLY A 515 37.11 3.99 19.58
N SER A 516 37.87 2.96 19.17
CA SER A 516 38.51 2.88 17.84
C SER A 516 37.63 2.20 16.77
N ALA A 517 36.36 1.89 17.08
CA ALA A 517 35.47 1.23 16.13
C ALA A 517 35.25 2.07 14.87
N LYS A 518 35.26 1.40 13.70
CA LYS A 518 34.93 2.04 12.42
C LYS A 518 33.41 2.18 12.31
N LEU A 519 32.90 3.35 12.69
CA LEU A 519 31.49 3.69 12.52
C LEU A 519 31.17 3.92 11.02
N ASP A 520 30.37 3.02 10.45
CA ASP A 520 29.83 3.11 9.09
C ASP A 520 28.33 3.46 9.14
N ALA A 521 27.97 4.60 8.56
CA ALA A 521 26.59 5.09 8.55
C ALA A 521 25.63 4.12 7.84
N ASN A 522 26.07 3.44 6.78
CA ASN A 522 25.22 2.52 6.02
C ASN A 522 24.86 1.27 6.84
N LEU A 523 25.84 0.74 7.60
CA LEU A 523 25.61 -0.41 8.47
C LEU A 523 24.66 -0.07 9.63
N VAL A 524 24.77 1.14 10.19
CA VAL A 524 23.83 1.62 11.22
C VAL A 524 22.41 1.75 10.65
N GLU A 525 22.27 2.27 9.43
CA GLU A 525 20.97 2.34 8.75
C GLU A 525 20.39 0.95 8.44
N GLU A 526 21.22 -0.03 8.07
CA GLU A 526 20.81 -1.43 7.86
C GLU A 526 20.34 -2.10 9.16
N ASP A 527 21.03 -1.89 10.28
CA ASP A 527 20.59 -2.38 11.58
C ASP A 527 19.25 -1.76 11.99
N CYS A 528 19.06 -0.46 11.73
CA CYS A 528 17.80 0.21 12.00
C CYS A 528 16.63 -0.38 11.20
N LYS A 529 16.84 -0.82 9.96
CA LYS A 529 15.78 -1.43 9.12
C LYS A 529 15.19 -2.72 9.72
N ARG A 530 15.92 -3.41 10.59
CA ARG A 530 15.45 -4.63 11.27
C ARG A 530 14.48 -4.33 12.40
N LEU A 531 14.63 -3.17 13.04
CA LEU A 531 13.92 -2.78 14.26
C LEU A 531 12.84 -1.73 14.02
N LEU A 532 13.09 -0.81 13.08
CA LEU A 532 12.30 0.39 12.85
C LEU A 532 11.57 0.30 11.51
N PRO A 533 10.27 0.69 11.47
CA PRO A 533 9.57 0.88 10.21
C PRO A 533 10.26 1.90 9.31
N ALA A 534 10.06 1.77 7.99
CA ALA A 534 10.73 2.62 6.99
C ALA A 534 10.57 4.14 7.22
N TYR A 535 9.44 4.59 7.78
CA TYR A 535 9.18 6.01 8.06
C TYR A 535 9.92 6.56 9.29
N MET A 536 10.53 5.69 10.12
CA MET A 536 11.35 6.05 11.28
C MET A 536 12.86 6.04 10.99
N LEU A 537 13.28 5.58 9.80
CA LEU A 537 14.70 5.47 9.48
C LEU A 537 15.32 6.86 9.33
N PRO A 538 16.35 7.20 10.15
CA PRO A 538 17.04 8.46 10.02
C PRO A 538 18.20 8.37 9.02
N ARG A 539 18.63 9.52 8.51
CA ARG A 539 19.92 9.64 7.83
C ARG A 539 21.04 9.77 8.85
N VAL A 540 22.05 8.90 8.79
CA VAL A 540 23.10 8.82 9.81
C VAL A 540 24.32 9.66 9.44
N PHE A 541 24.76 10.52 10.36
CA PHE A 541 25.97 11.34 10.26
C PHE A 541 26.93 11.01 11.40
N LYS A 542 28.17 10.68 11.03
CA LYS A 542 29.27 10.55 11.98
C LYS A 542 29.78 11.92 12.40
N ILE A 543 29.88 12.15 13.70
CA ILE A 543 30.56 13.31 14.29
C ILE A 543 31.52 12.86 15.39
N ASP A 544 32.53 13.68 15.68
CA ASP A 544 33.54 13.35 16.69
C ASP A 544 32.96 13.48 18.11
N GLU A 545 32.11 14.48 18.35
CA GLU A 545 31.47 14.74 19.64
C GLU A 545 30.06 15.33 19.48
N ILE A 546 29.16 14.95 20.39
CA ILE A 546 27.84 15.58 20.52
C ILE A 546 28.02 16.94 21.22
N PRO A 547 27.62 18.06 20.60
CA PRO A 547 27.75 19.38 21.21
C PRO A 547 26.82 19.50 22.42
N LEU A 548 27.33 20.12 23.48
CA LEU A 548 26.61 20.38 24.72
C LEU A 548 26.52 21.89 24.95
N GLN A 549 25.41 22.35 25.54
CA GLN A 549 25.23 23.73 25.97
C GLN A 549 26.19 24.04 27.11
N GLN A 550 27.01 25.09 26.96
CA GLN A 550 28.07 25.46 27.90
C GLN A 550 27.58 25.69 29.34
N HIS A 551 26.34 26.15 29.51
CA HIS A 551 25.79 26.49 30.82
C HIS A 551 24.99 25.36 31.49
N THR A 552 24.42 24.44 30.72
CA THR A 552 23.51 23.40 31.26
C THR A 552 24.08 21.99 31.16
N GLY A 553 25.12 21.78 30.35
CA GLY A 553 25.66 20.46 30.02
C GLY A 553 24.68 19.57 29.23
N LYS A 554 23.51 20.09 28.84
CA LYS A 554 22.52 19.37 28.02
C LYS A 554 22.94 19.38 26.55
N ILE A 555 22.45 18.42 25.79
CA ILE A 555 22.66 18.34 24.33
C ILE A 555 22.22 19.64 23.65
N ASP A 556 23.12 20.23 22.87
CA ASP A 556 22.83 21.41 22.05
C ASP A 556 22.32 21.01 20.67
N ARG A 557 21.00 20.84 20.58
CA ARG A 557 20.33 20.47 19.32
C ARG A 557 20.34 21.59 18.29
N GLN A 558 20.45 22.84 18.72
CA GLN A 558 20.57 23.97 17.79
C GLN A 558 21.94 23.94 17.12
N ALA A 559 23.02 23.73 17.89
CA ALA A 559 24.35 23.52 17.33
C ALA A 559 24.41 22.31 16.38
N LEU A 560 23.67 21.23 16.67
CA LEU A 560 23.55 20.09 15.73
C LEU A 560 22.83 20.46 14.43
N ARG A 561 21.73 21.23 14.49
CA ARG A 561 21.04 21.76 13.29
C ARG A 561 21.93 22.69 12.48
N GLU A 562 22.67 23.56 13.15
CA GLU A 562 23.63 24.46 12.50
C GLU A 562 24.77 23.65 11.88
N LYS A 563 25.31 22.63 12.55
CA LYS A 563 26.28 21.69 11.97
C LYS A 563 25.72 20.98 10.73
N PHE A 564 24.47 20.51 10.76
CA PHE A 564 23.83 19.93 9.59
C PHE A 564 23.78 20.93 8.42
N ASN A 565 23.31 22.15 8.68
CA ASN A 565 23.21 23.22 7.70
C ASN A 565 24.59 23.65 7.17
N ASP A 566 25.61 23.68 8.01
CA ASP A 566 26.99 23.99 7.64
C ASP A 566 27.63 22.88 6.84
N MET A 567 27.38 21.61 7.18
CA MET A 567 27.80 20.47 6.35
C MET A 567 27.15 20.52 4.96
N PHE A 568 25.94 21.06 4.87
CA PHE A 568 25.25 21.31 3.61
C PHE A 568 25.85 22.51 2.86
N LYS A 569 26.02 23.68 3.52
CA LYS A 569 26.56 24.93 2.95
C LYS A 569 28.04 24.88 2.59
N ARG A 570 28.90 24.28 3.43
CA ARG A 570 30.35 24.13 3.14
C ARG A 570 30.63 23.22 1.95
N ARG A 571 29.64 22.44 1.51
CA ARG A 571 29.71 21.61 0.31
C ARG A 571 29.08 22.26 -0.93
N GLU A 572 28.45 23.44 -0.83
CA GLU A 572 27.99 24.28 -1.96
C GLU A 572 29.13 25.01 -2.71
N ARG A 573 30.40 24.80 -2.33
CA ARG A 573 31.55 25.17 -3.17
C ARG A 573 32.02 23.94 -3.94
N PRO A 574 31.54 23.70 -5.18
CA PRO A 574 32.22 22.75 -6.03
C PRO A 574 33.62 23.29 -6.32
N ASN A 575 34.65 22.48 -6.09
CA ASN A 575 35.85 22.62 -6.92
C ASN A 575 35.37 22.34 -8.35
N PRO A 576 35.47 23.31 -9.28
CA PRO A 576 35.03 23.08 -10.64
C PRO A 576 35.88 21.95 -11.22
N PRO A 577 35.29 20.96 -11.91
CA PRO A 577 36.04 20.14 -12.83
C PRO A 577 36.73 21.08 -13.81
N ASN A 578 38.03 20.88 -14.01
CA ASN A 578 38.81 21.66 -14.95
C ASN A 578 38.11 21.73 -16.32
N SER A 579 38.13 22.94 -16.89
CA SER A 579 37.88 23.34 -18.28
C SER A 579 36.44 23.39 -18.84
N LEU A 580 36.01 24.64 -19.06
CA LEU A 580 35.40 25.18 -20.29
C LEU A 580 34.08 24.57 -20.78
N SER A 581 32.95 25.18 -20.39
CA SER A 581 31.96 25.70 -21.34
C SER A 581 30.92 26.57 -20.63
N SER A 582 30.70 27.75 -21.20
CA SER A 582 29.64 28.68 -20.86
C SER A 582 28.29 28.13 -21.32
N GLU A 583 27.71 27.21 -20.54
CA GLU A 583 26.27 26.84 -20.47
C GLU A 583 26.17 25.60 -19.56
N ARG A 584 25.59 25.71 -18.35
CA ARG A 584 25.29 24.50 -17.55
C ARG A 584 24.38 23.60 -18.37
N SER A 585 24.78 22.35 -18.60
CA SER A 585 23.98 21.41 -19.40
C SER A 585 22.58 21.23 -18.77
N ALA A 586 21.61 20.83 -19.58
CA ALA A 586 20.26 20.48 -19.10
C ALA A 586 20.33 19.50 -17.93
N LYS A 587 21.24 18.51 -18.02
CA LYS A 587 21.48 17.51 -16.97
C LYS A 587 21.98 18.12 -15.67
N ASP A 588 22.91 19.08 -15.73
CA ASP A 588 23.42 19.75 -14.52
C ASP A 588 22.32 20.54 -13.79
N LYS A 589 21.42 21.18 -14.54
CA LYS A 589 20.28 21.91 -13.95
C LYS A 589 19.27 20.99 -13.29
N VAL A 590 18.97 19.86 -13.92
CA VAL A 590 18.09 18.83 -13.36
C VAL A 590 18.69 18.24 -12.09
N LEU A 591 19.97 17.88 -12.14
CA LEU A 591 20.68 17.30 -11.01
C LEU A 591 20.73 18.30 -9.85
N ASP A 592 20.98 19.58 -10.11
CA ASP A 592 20.91 20.66 -9.11
C ASP A 592 19.52 20.77 -8.46
N ILE A 593 18.44 20.68 -9.24
CA ILE A 593 17.07 20.69 -8.71
C ILE A 593 16.82 19.47 -7.82
N ILE A 594 17.16 18.26 -8.28
CA ILE A 594 16.97 17.02 -7.50
C ILE A 594 17.79 17.08 -6.22
N CYS A 595 19.06 17.48 -6.30
CA CYS A 595 19.95 17.57 -5.14
C CYS A 595 19.44 18.58 -4.10
N LYS A 596 18.90 19.72 -4.55
CA LYS A 596 18.25 20.71 -3.68
C LYS A 596 16.98 20.19 -3.02
N GLU A 597 16.14 19.44 -3.75
CA GLU A 597 14.94 18.83 -3.17
C GLU A 597 15.26 17.78 -2.12
N LEU A 598 16.37 17.06 -2.29
CA LEU A 598 16.77 15.96 -1.41
C LEU A 598 17.77 16.34 -0.32
N PHE A 599 18.21 17.60 -0.27
CA PHE A 599 19.30 18.02 0.62
C PHE A 599 20.52 17.09 0.51
N ILE A 600 20.90 16.78 -0.73
CA ILE A 600 22.14 16.06 -1.07
C ILE A 600 23.01 16.92 -1.99
N GLN A 601 24.27 16.50 -2.15
CA GLN A 601 25.21 17.16 -3.04
C GLN A 601 25.24 16.45 -4.39
N PRO A 602 25.37 17.18 -5.51
CA PRO A 602 25.65 16.57 -6.80
C PRO A 602 26.98 15.80 -6.74
N SER A 603 26.96 14.52 -7.07
CA SER A 603 28.18 13.71 -7.15
C SER A 603 28.05 12.64 -8.23
N GLN A 604 29.18 12.18 -8.76
CA GLN A 604 29.14 11.05 -9.71
C GLN A 604 28.60 9.77 -9.05
N SER A 605 28.77 9.63 -7.73
CA SER A 605 28.33 8.45 -6.97
C SER A 605 26.82 8.30 -6.83
N ILE A 606 26.02 9.34 -7.12
CA ILE A 606 24.56 9.25 -7.10
C ILE A 606 23.96 8.86 -8.46
N MET A 607 24.75 8.88 -9.55
CA MET A 607 24.26 8.63 -10.91
C MET A 607 23.64 7.24 -11.07
N GLY A 608 24.26 6.21 -10.48
CA GLY A 608 23.74 4.83 -10.47
C GLY A 608 22.80 4.51 -9.30
N GLN A 609 22.38 5.52 -8.53
CA GLN A 609 21.50 5.30 -7.38
C GLN A 609 20.06 5.67 -7.71
N ASN A 610 19.15 4.87 -7.18
CA ASN A 610 17.72 5.14 -7.25
C ASN A 610 17.36 6.39 -6.43
N PHE A 611 16.44 7.22 -6.94
CA PHE A 611 15.95 8.44 -6.28
C PHE A 611 15.52 8.20 -4.82
N PHE A 612 14.81 7.10 -4.55
CA PHE A 612 14.36 6.76 -3.19
C PHE A 612 15.51 6.32 -2.27
N LYS A 613 16.58 5.74 -2.81
CA LYS A 613 17.76 5.34 -2.03
C LYS A 613 18.58 6.52 -1.54
N ILE A 614 18.51 7.65 -2.24
CA ILE A 614 19.27 8.88 -1.91
C ILE A 614 18.43 9.90 -1.10
N GLY A 615 17.32 9.47 -0.49
CA GLY A 615 16.44 10.31 0.34
C GLY A 615 15.14 10.75 -0.34
N GLY A 616 14.91 10.33 -1.57
CA GLY A 616 13.67 10.57 -2.30
C GLY A 616 12.45 9.90 -1.68
N ASN A 617 11.29 10.52 -1.85
CA ASN A 617 9.98 9.98 -1.53
C ASN A 617 8.95 10.51 -2.53
N SER A 618 7.71 10.04 -2.45
CA SER A 618 6.66 10.48 -3.38
C SER A 618 6.42 11.99 -3.32
N ILE A 619 6.41 12.62 -2.15
CA ILE A 619 6.13 14.06 -1.98
C ILE A 619 7.21 14.90 -2.66
N ASN A 620 8.49 14.60 -2.42
CA ASN A 620 9.58 15.37 -3.04
C ASN A 620 9.81 14.99 -4.51
N ALA A 621 9.45 13.78 -4.96
CA ALA A 621 9.41 13.46 -6.39
C ALA A 621 8.43 14.38 -7.13
N ILE A 622 7.26 14.65 -6.54
CA ILE A 622 6.26 15.56 -7.12
C ILE A 622 6.80 16.99 -7.16
N SER A 623 7.34 17.47 -6.04
CA SER A 623 7.97 18.79 -5.97
C SER A 623 9.06 18.94 -7.02
N THR A 624 9.91 17.92 -7.16
CA THR A 624 10.96 17.84 -8.17
C THR A 624 10.37 17.96 -9.57
N VAL A 625 9.43 17.09 -9.96
CA VAL A 625 8.84 17.09 -11.31
C VAL A 625 8.14 18.42 -11.62
N VAL A 626 7.45 19.03 -10.66
CA VAL A 626 6.81 20.34 -10.85
C VAL A 626 7.85 21.45 -11.02
N LYS A 627 8.95 21.44 -10.26
CA LYS A 627 10.06 22.39 -10.42
C LYS A 627 10.78 22.20 -11.75
N LEU A 628 11.02 20.96 -12.16
CA LEU A 628 11.56 20.61 -13.48
C LEU A 628 10.67 21.17 -14.59
N LYS A 629 9.35 20.95 -14.51
CA LYS A 629 8.37 21.48 -15.48
C LYS A 629 8.40 23.00 -15.57
N LYS A 630 8.48 23.70 -14.42
CA LYS A 630 8.62 25.18 -14.39
C LYS A 630 9.92 25.68 -15.03
N GLN A 631 10.97 24.86 -15.04
CA GLN A 631 12.25 25.15 -15.69
C GLN A 631 12.29 24.67 -17.16
N GLY A 632 11.16 24.23 -17.71
CA GLY A 632 11.04 23.79 -19.11
C GLY A 632 11.36 22.32 -19.35
N PHE A 633 11.59 21.51 -18.30
CA PHE A 633 11.86 20.08 -18.42
C PHE A 633 10.56 19.28 -18.20
N ASN A 634 10.09 18.60 -19.24
CA ASN A 634 8.87 17.81 -19.18
C ASN A 634 9.20 16.34 -18.91
N VAL A 635 8.98 15.90 -17.67
CA VAL A 635 9.08 14.49 -17.27
C VAL A 635 7.74 14.07 -16.68
N ALA A 636 7.17 12.96 -17.18
CA ALA A 636 5.98 12.41 -16.54
C ALA A 636 6.35 11.85 -15.16
N ILE A 637 5.49 12.08 -14.16
CA ILE A 637 5.76 11.59 -12.81
C ILE A 637 5.90 10.06 -12.77
N ASP A 638 5.14 9.34 -13.61
CA ASP A 638 5.24 7.88 -13.75
C ASP A 638 6.63 7.44 -14.21
N ASP A 639 7.18 8.12 -15.21
CA ASP A 639 8.52 7.82 -15.73
C ASP A 639 9.59 8.18 -14.70
N PHE A 640 9.42 9.28 -13.97
CA PHE A 640 10.31 9.68 -12.89
C PHE A 640 10.35 8.66 -11.75
N LEU A 641 9.17 8.19 -11.30
CA LEU A 641 9.06 7.22 -10.19
C LEU A 641 9.53 5.81 -10.62
N ARG A 642 9.41 5.45 -11.91
CA ARG A 642 9.87 4.16 -12.47
C ARG A 642 11.35 4.13 -12.81
N ALA A 643 12.01 5.29 -12.85
CA ALA A 643 13.43 5.35 -13.15
C ALA A 643 14.23 4.55 -12.10
N ARG A 644 15.09 3.66 -12.60
CA ARG A 644 15.90 2.76 -11.77
C ARG A 644 16.98 3.53 -11.04
N ASP A 645 17.50 4.58 -11.68
CA ASP A 645 18.58 5.41 -11.19
C ASP A 645 18.49 6.85 -11.72
N MET A 646 19.37 7.70 -11.19
CA MET A 646 19.47 9.11 -11.59
C MET A 646 19.87 9.28 -13.06
N GLU A 647 20.67 8.37 -13.63
CA GLU A 647 21.07 8.43 -15.04
C GLU A 647 19.85 8.26 -15.96
N GLN A 648 18.96 7.32 -15.66
CA GLN A 648 17.71 7.15 -16.38
C GLN A 648 16.82 8.41 -16.27
N ILE A 649 16.73 9.04 -15.09
CA ILE A 649 15.98 10.32 -14.92
C ILE A 649 16.54 11.40 -15.84
N LEU A 650 17.87 11.52 -15.94
CA LEU A 650 18.52 12.52 -16.78
C LEU A 650 18.32 12.23 -18.27
N ASN A 651 18.27 10.96 -18.68
CA ASN A 651 18.03 10.56 -20.07
C ASN A 651 16.55 10.76 -20.50
N LEU A 652 15.60 10.68 -19.57
CA LEU A 652 14.19 11.06 -19.82
C LEU A 652 14.05 12.55 -20.19
N ILE A 653 15.01 13.39 -19.78
CA ILE A 653 14.95 14.83 -20.01
C ILE A 653 15.56 15.20 -21.37
N ASP A 654 16.64 14.54 -21.79
CA ASP A 654 17.22 14.70 -23.13
C ASP A 654 16.22 14.39 -24.25
N SER A 655 15.40 13.36 -24.07
CA SER A 655 14.35 12.97 -25.02
C SER A 655 13.21 13.99 -25.10
N SER A 656 12.96 14.75 -24.03
CA SER A 656 11.93 15.80 -23.98
C SER A 656 12.35 17.12 -24.64
N GLN A 657 13.66 17.45 -24.67
CA GLN A 657 14.17 18.69 -25.29
C GLN A 657 14.22 18.63 -26.82
N ASN A 658 14.30 17.44 -27.43
CA ASN A 658 14.29 17.26 -28.89
C ASN A 658 12.89 17.22 -29.52
N CYS A 659 11.82 17.28 -28.72
CA CYS A 659 10.44 17.24 -29.23
C CYS A 659 9.63 18.47 -28.81
N GLY A 660 9.90 19.60 -29.47
CA GLY A 660 8.95 20.71 -29.47
C GLY A 660 7.72 20.40 -30.34
N MET A 661 6.72 19.65 -29.85
CA MET A 661 5.34 19.67 -30.36
C MET A 661 4.33 19.15 -29.31
N ASN A 662 3.11 19.70 -29.37
CA ASN A 662 1.93 19.43 -28.52
C ASN A 662 1.70 17.96 -28.13
N PRO A 663 1.18 17.66 -26.92
CA PRO A 663 0.89 16.29 -26.45
C PRO A 663 -0.32 15.60 -27.10
N SER A 664 -0.86 16.12 -28.21
CA SER A 664 -2.09 15.64 -28.84
C SER A 664 -1.89 14.90 -30.16
N SER A 665 -0.73 14.26 -30.35
CA SER A 665 -0.57 13.27 -31.43
C SER A 665 0.54 12.27 -31.09
N ARG A 666 0.19 11.11 -30.56
CA ARG A 666 1.03 9.91 -30.71
C ARG A 666 1.14 9.63 -32.20
N LYS A 667 2.21 10.06 -32.85
CA LYS A 667 2.56 9.56 -34.19
C LYS A 667 2.91 8.08 -34.05
N LYS A 668 2.14 7.20 -34.70
CA LYS A 668 2.58 5.84 -35.02
C LYS A 668 3.82 5.96 -35.90
N TYR A 669 4.97 5.53 -35.40
CA TYR A 669 6.11 5.23 -36.27
C TYR A 669 5.72 4.05 -37.17
N PRO A 670 6.03 4.06 -38.47
CA PRO A 670 5.94 2.83 -39.27
C PRO A 670 7.00 1.86 -38.72
N SER A 671 6.57 0.70 -38.25
CA SER A 671 7.46 -0.33 -37.73
C SER A 671 8.28 -0.92 -38.88
N LYS A 672 9.61 -0.95 -38.76
CA LYS A 672 10.57 -1.70 -39.62
C LYS A 672 10.13 -3.15 -39.88
N TYR A 673 9.30 -3.69 -38.98
CA TYR A 673 8.79 -5.04 -39.00
C TYR A 673 7.27 -5.03 -39.17
N LYS A 674 6.75 -5.91 -40.02
CA LYS A 674 5.32 -6.11 -40.27
C LYS A 674 4.93 -7.54 -39.94
N VAL A 675 3.85 -7.71 -39.18
CA VAL A 675 3.29 -9.03 -38.87
C VAL A 675 2.25 -9.40 -39.92
N GLU A 676 2.34 -10.63 -40.43
CA GLU A 676 1.45 -11.19 -41.44
C GLU A 676 1.03 -12.61 -41.04
N TYR A 677 -0.15 -13.06 -41.49
CA TYR A 677 -0.54 -14.46 -41.34
C TYR A 677 0.25 -15.32 -42.31
N LEU A 678 0.67 -16.50 -41.84
CA LEU A 678 1.30 -17.50 -42.69
C LEU A 678 0.25 -18.09 -43.64
N THR A 679 0.26 -17.68 -44.90
CA THR A 679 -0.82 -17.99 -45.86
C THR A 679 -0.35 -18.71 -47.12
N MET A 680 0.97 -18.81 -47.37
CA MET A 680 1.53 -19.38 -48.60
C MET A 680 2.60 -20.45 -48.30
N ALA A 681 2.66 -21.50 -49.13
CA ALA A 681 3.65 -22.58 -49.01
C ALA A 681 5.14 -22.12 -49.09
N PRO A 682 5.53 -21.12 -49.88
CA PRO A 682 6.92 -20.63 -49.93
C PRO A 682 7.40 -20.02 -48.61
N ASP A 683 6.54 -19.31 -47.88
CA ASP A 683 6.87 -18.72 -46.58
C ASP A 683 7.12 -19.80 -45.52
N ARG A 684 6.51 -20.98 -45.66
CA ARG A 684 6.73 -22.14 -44.76
C ARG A 684 8.15 -22.68 -44.90
N GLU A 685 8.64 -22.82 -46.13
CA GLU A 685 10.00 -23.29 -46.40
C GLU A 685 11.07 -22.28 -45.96
N GLU A 686 10.76 -20.98 -45.96
CA GLU A 686 11.65 -19.94 -45.43
C GLU A 686 11.71 -19.93 -43.88
N LEU A 687 10.64 -20.35 -43.21
CA LEU A 687 10.57 -20.44 -41.74
C LEU A 687 11.28 -21.66 -41.15
N ILE A 688 11.27 -22.81 -41.83
CA ILE A 688 11.83 -24.06 -41.28
C ILE A 688 13.29 -23.90 -40.85
N PRO A 689 14.20 -23.28 -41.62
CA PRO A 689 15.56 -23.02 -41.18
C PRO A 689 15.62 -22.13 -39.92
N LEU A 690 14.78 -21.10 -39.82
CA LEU A 690 14.73 -20.20 -38.66
C LEU A 690 14.37 -20.94 -37.37
N PHE A 691 13.29 -21.74 -37.40
CA PHE A 691 12.88 -22.57 -36.26
C PHE A 691 13.92 -23.65 -35.93
N THR A 692 14.52 -24.27 -36.95
CA THR A 692 15.55 -25.31 -36.76
C THR A 692 16.80 -24.73 -36.10
N GLU A 693 17.31 -23.58 -36.55
CA GLU A 693 18.49 -22.94 -35.96
C GLU A 693 18.22 -22.44 -34.53
N ALA A 694 17.06 -21.83 -34.29
CA ALA A 694 16.68 -21.38 -32.96
C ALA A 694 16.57 -22.55 -31.97
N PHE A 695 15.96 -23.66 -32.40
CA PHE A 695 15.78 -24.85 -31.56
C PHE A 695 17.11 -25.58 -31.28
N VAL A 696 17.97 -25.71 -32.28
CA VAL A 696 19.28 -26.39 -32.14
C VAL A 696 20.25 -25.56 -31.28
N LYS A 697 20.23 -24.22 -31.37
CA LYS A 697 21.01 -23.37 -30.44
C LYS A 697 20.56 -23.50 -28.99
N LYS A 698 19.28 -23.78 -28.75
CA LYS A 698 18.71 -23.93 -27.39
C LYS A 698 19.05 -25.27 -26.76
N ASN A 699 19.19 -26.33 -27.57
CA ASN A 699 19.40 -27.70 -27.10
C ASN A 699 20.65 -28.29 -27.77
N PRO A 700 21.85 -28.02 -27.23
CA PRO A 700 23.08 -28.49 -27.84
C PRO A 700 23.19 -30.03 -27.79
N LEU A 701 23.77 -30.61 -28.84
CA LEU A 701 23.73 -32.05 -29.15
C LEU A 701 24.48 -32.95 -28.17
N ASP A 702 25.27 -32.38 -27.28
CA ASP A 702 26.05 -33.05 -26.24
C ASP A 702 25.18 -33.84 -25.25
N GLN A 703 23.86 -33.67 -25.27
CA GLN A 703 22.90 -34.40 -24.43
C GLN A 703 22.30 -35.66 -25.08
N LEU A 704 22.56 -35.95 -26.37
CA LEU A 704 21.99 -37.08 -27.11
C LEU A 704 23.09 -38.00 -27.67
N VAL A 705 23.23 -39.20 -27.11
CA VAL A 705 24.24 -40.19 -27.54
C VAL A 705 23.80 -40.89 -28.83
N GLY A 706 24.62 -40.82 -29.89
CA GLY A 706 24.47 -41.66 -31.09
C GLY A 706 23.83 -41.01 -32.33
N THR A 707 23.74 -39.68 -32.43
CA THR A 707 23.20 -38.97 -33.61
C THR A 707 24.13 -37.82 -34.03
N THR A 708 24.35 -37.59 -35.32
CA THR A 708 25.15 -36.44 -35.79
C THR A 708 24.34 -35.14 -35.82
N GLU A 709 24.99 -33.98 -35.66
CA GLU A 709 24.33 -32.67 -35.76
C GLU A 709 23.52 -32.50 -37.06
N ARG A 710 24.04 -33.05 -38.15
CA ARG A 710 23.38 -33.01 -39.46
C ARG A 710 22.10 -33.84 -39.49
N GLU A 711 22.08 -35.00 -38.85
CA GLU A 711 20.88 -35.86 -38.75
C GLU A 711 19.85 -35.24 -37.81
N TRP A 712 20.29 -34.64 -36.71
CA TRP A 712 19.42 -33.91 -35.78
C TRP A 712 18.74 -32.71 -36.44
N ARG A 713 19.51 -31.87 -37.13
CA ARG A 713 18.96 -30.73 -37.89
C ARG A 713 17.96 -31.18 -38.95
N ARG A 714 18.20 -32.31 -39.63
CA ARG A 714 17.26 -32.86 -40.63
C ARG A 714 15.97 -33.35 -39.99
N LEU A 715 16.05 -34.04 -38.85
CA LEU A 715 14.90 -34.55 -38.10
C LEU A 715 14.02 -33.39 -37.59
N ILE A 716 14.64 -32.38 -36.97
CA ILE A 716 13.95 -31.18 -36.49
C ILE A 716 13.33 -30.39 -37.65
N ALA A 717 14.04 -30.26 -38.77
CA ALA A 717 13.49 -29.60 -39.95
C ALA A 717 12.29 -30.35 -40.57
N SER A 718 12.30 -31.70 -40.60
CA SER A 718 11.12 -32.47 -41.02
C SER A 718 9.95 -32.32 -40.07
N PHE A 719 10.22 -32.22 -38.77
CA PHE A 719 9.21 -32.01 -37.75
C PHE A 719 8.51 -30.64 -37.91
N TRP A 720 9.26 -29.56 -38.13
CA TRP A 720 8.66 -28.24 -38.42
C TRP A 720 7.86 -28.22 -39.72
N ARG A 721 8.26 -29.04 -40.70
CA ARG A 721 7.57 -29.16 -41.99
C ARG A 721 6.15 -29.75 -41.83
N GLU A 722 5.96 -30.67 -40.88
CA GLU A 722 4.65 -31.24 -40.53
C GLU A 722 3.82 -30.27 -39.68
N LEU A 723 4.45 -29.47 -38.80
CA LEU A 723 3.76 -28.58 -37.86
C LEU A 723 3.32 -27.23 -38.44
N LEU A 724 4.02 -26.73 -39.46
CA LEU A 724 3.71 -25.44 -40.10
C LEU A 724 2.48 -25.54 -41.04
N ALA A 725 1.45 -26.29 -40.65
CA ALA A 725 0.28 -26.56 -41.47
C ALA A 725 -0.94 -25.68 -41.16
N ASP A 726 -0.99 -24.99 -40.03
CA ASP A 726 -2.24 -24.43 -39.48
C ASP A 726 -2.51 -22.94 -39.75
N ASP A 727 -3.79 -22.61 -39.96
CA ASP A 727 -4.39 -21.30 -40.30
C ASP A 727 -4.26 -20.19 -39.22
N LEU A 728 -3.37 -20.38 -38.24
CA LEU A 728 -3.20 -19.51 -37.05
C LEU A 728 -1.76 -18.99 -36.85
N SER A 729 -0.78 -19.51 -37.60
CA SER A 729 0.62 -19.09 -37.46
C SER A 729 0.87 -17.68 -38.01
N LEU A 730 1.79 -16.94 -37.38
CA LEU A 730 2.15 -15.57 -37.76
C LEU A 730 3.64 -15.48 -38.14
N ILE A 731 3.94 -14.64 -39.12
CA ILE A 731 5.30 -14.30 -39.54
C ILE A 731 5.58 -12.82 -39.34
N VAL A 732 6.85 -12.48 -39.17
CA VAL A 732 7.33 -11.10 -39.16
C VAL A 732 8.26 -10.91 -40.34
N ARG A 733 7.92 -9.94 -41.18
CA ARG A 733 8.70 -9.55 -42.36
C ARG A 733 9.36 -8.21 -42.11
N ASP A 734 10.64 -8.11 -42.43
CA ASP A 734 11.34 -6.83 -42.49
C ASP A 734 10.83 -6.06 -43.73
N THR A 735 10.33 -4.85 -43.52
CA THR A 735 9.63 -4.08 -44.56
C THR A 735 10.56 -3.50 -45.62
N GLU A 736 11.86 -3.42 -45.34
CA GLU A 736 12.86 -2.87 -46.26
C GLU A 736 13.45 -3.97 -47.15
N THR A 737 13.72 -5.14 -46.56
CA THR A 737 14.36 -6.27 -47.26
C THR A 737 13.35 -7.29 -47.81
N GLY A 738 12.12 -7.28 -47.29
CA GLY A 738 11.09 -8.27 -47.65
C GLY A 738 11.34 -9.67 -47.08
N ARG A 739 12.39 -9.86 -46.26
CA ARG A 739 12.78 -11.17 -45.71
C ARG A 739 11.97 -11.52 -44.46
N ILE A 740 11.65 -12.81 -44.26
CA ILE A 740 11.07 -13.28 -43.00
C ILE A 740 12.16 -13.31 -41.94
N VAL A 741 11.93 -12.61 -40.84
CA VAL A 741 12.89 -12.43 -39.74
C VAL A 741 12.43 -13.09 -38.44
N ALA A 742 11.15 -13.44 -38.31
CA ALA A 742 10.64 -14.20 -37.19
C ALA A 742 9.32 -14.91 -37.54
N GLY A 743 8.94 -15.89 -36.72
CA GLY A 743 7.67 -16.61 -36.85
C GLY A 743 7.22 -17.21 -35.53
N THR A 744 5.90 -17.36 -35.36
CA THR A 744 5.28 -18.05 -34.23
C THR A 744 4.25 -19.06 -34.71
N ILE A 745 4.32 -20.26 -34.11
CA ILE A 745 3.37 -21.34 -34.32
C ILE A 745 2.30 -21.21 -33.25
N VAL A 746 1.04 -21.09 -33.69
CA VAL A 746 -0.12 -20.96 -32.81
C VAL A 746 -1.06 -22.13 -33.08
N LEU A 747 -1.24 -22.99 -32.07
CA LEU A 747 -2.09 -24.16 -32.12
C LEU A 747 -3.43 -23.91 -31.40
N ASP A 748 -4.53 -24.46 -31.92
CA ASP A 748 -5.83 -24.45 -31.24
C ASP A 748 -5.96 -25.70 -30.34
N ILE A 749 -6.23 -25.51 -29.05
CA ILE A 749 -6.31 -26.60 -28.06
C ILE A 749 -7.74 -27.17 -27.96
N ARG A 750 -8.70 -26.69 -28.76
CA ARG A 750 -10.11 -27.14 -28.69
C ARG A 750 -10.40 -28.47 -29.38
N THR A 751 -9.59 -28.88 -30.35
CA THR A 751 -9.81 -30.10 -31.14
C THR A 751 -8.96 -31.23 -30.58
N GLU A 752 -9.59 -32.38 -30.31
CA GLU A 752 -8.99 -33.62 -29.82
C GLU A 752 -7.53 -33.74 -30.26
N ILE A 753 -6.61 -33.48 -29.32
CA ILE A 753 -5.19 -33.72 -29.57
C ILE A 753 -5.06 -35.24 -29.67
N ASP A 754 -4.77 -35.73 -30.87
CA ASP A 754 -4.34 -37.11 -31.08
C ASP A 754 -3.15 -37.37 -30.13
N PRO A 755 -3.31 -38.23 -29.12
CA PRO A 755 -2.28 -38.49 -28.12
C PRO A 755 -0.98 -39.01 -28.73
N ASP A 756 -1.07 -39.70 -29.87
CA ASP A 756 0.10 -40.22 -30.59
C ASP A 756 0.85 -39.12 -31.36
N PHE A 757 0.14 -38.03 -31.73
CA PHE A 757 0.73 -36.85 -32.37
C PHE A 757 1.39 -35.91 -31.34
N ALA A 758 0.88 -35.90 -30.10
CA ALA A 758 1.46 -35.15 -28.99
C ALA A 758 2.86 -35.65 -28.57
N MET A 759 3.20 -36.91 -28.86
CA MET A 759 4.45 -37.54 -28.42
C MET A 759 5.73 -36.90 -28.99
N ALA A 760 5.67 -36.26 -30.17
CA ALA A 760 6.85 -35.69 -30.82
C ALA A 760 6.97 -34.16 -30.65
N ALA A 761 5.85 -33.45 -30.51
CA ALA A 761 5.85 -31.99 -30.49
C ALA A 761 6.07 -31.35 -29.12
N VAL A 762 6.16 -32.18 -28.11
CA VAL A 762 6.02 -31.79 -26.72
C VAL A 762 7.29 -32.17 -25.94
N GLY A 763 8.47 -31.95 -26.54
CA GLY A 763 9.75 -32.13 -25.84
C GLY A 763 9.97 -31.21 -24.61
N ALA A 764 9.04 -30.30 -24.32
CA ALA A 764 9.06 -29.43 -23.13
C ALA A 764 7.81 -29.59 -22.22
N ILE A 765 6.84 -30.44 -22.58
CA ILE A 765 5.61 -30.66 -21.79
C ILE A 765 5.28 -32.16 -21.71
N ASN A 766 6.29 -33.03 -21.83
CA ASN A 766 6.16 -34.45 -21.54
C ASN A 766 6.82 -34.73 -20.19
N ASP A 767 6.05 -34.46 -19.13
CA ASP A 767 6.04 -35.27 -17.93
C ASP A 767 4.61 -35.19 -17.34
N ASP A 768 3.88 -36.27 -17.60
CA ASP A 768 2.62 -36.74 -17.03
C ASP A 768 1.35 -35.88 -17.02
N ALA A 769 0.28 -36.54 -17.46
CA ALA A 769 -1.13 -36.15 -17.37
C ALA A 769 -1.66 -35.99 -15.92
N GLU A 770 -0.80 -35.81 -14.93
CA GLU A 770 -1.14 -35.55 -13.53
C GLU A 770 -1.08 -34.05 -13.14
N ASP A 771 -0.86 -33.13 -14.10
CA ASP A 771 -0.82 -31.69 -13.81
C ASP A 771 -2.22 -31.12 -13.42
N PRO A 772 -2.39 -30.62 -12.18
CA PRO A 772 -3.65 -30.03 -11.70
C PRO A 772 -4.09 -28.79 -12.48
N VAL A 773 -3.17 -28.04 -13.09
CA VAL A 773 -3.44 -26.81 -13.86
C VAL A 773 -3.94 -27.16 -15.25
N LYS A 774 -3.26 -28.09 -15.95
CA LYS A 774 -3.73 -28.57 -17.27
C LYS A 774 -5.07 -29.30 -17.14
N GLN A 775 -5.26 -30.11 -16.10
CA GLN A 775 -6.57 -30.71 -15.83
C GLN A 775 -7.64 -29.67 -15.45
N ARG A 776 -7.31 -28.61 -14.70
CA ARG A 776 -8.26 -27.51 -14.42
C ARG A 776 -8.63 -26.73 -15.68
N LEU A 777 -7.67 -26.46 -16.56
CA LEU A 777 -7.89 -25.74 -17.81
C LEU A 777 -8.71 -26.58 -18.80
N LEU A 778 -8.38 -27.86 -18.98
CA LEU A 778 -9.16 -28.78 -19.82
C LEU A 778 -10.56 -29.05 -19.25
N ARG A 779 -10.72 -29.11 -17.90
CA ARG A 779 -12.03 -29.22 -17.23
C ARG A 779 -12.83 -27.91 -17.23
N SER A 780 -12.18 -26.75 -17.44
CA SER A 780 -12.86 -25.45 -17.50
C SER A 780 -13.74 -25.27 -18.73
N GLY A 781 -13.57 -26.11 -19.76
CA GLY A 781 -14.32 -26.05 -21.02
C GLY A 781 -14.01 -24.82 -21.87
N GLY A 782 -13.01 -24.03 -21.49
CA GLY A 782 -12.59 -22.83 -22.21
C GLY A 782 -11.83 -23.13 -23.50
N LYS A 783 -11.85 -22.17 -24.40
CA LYS A 783 -11.21 -22.12 -25.70
C LYS A 783 -9.82 -21.50 -25.56
N TYR A 784 -8.75 -22.28 -25.64
CA TYR A 784 -7.38 -21.76 -25.49
C TYR A 784 -6.57 -21.92 -26.79
N ILE A 785 -5.64 -21.00 -27.04
CA ILE A 785 -4.57 -21.20 -28.03
C ILE A 785 -3.25 -21.47 -27.32
N ASP A 786 -2.40 -22.31 -27.92
CA ASP A 786 -1.01 -22.50 -27.51
C ASP A 786 -0.09 -21.77 -28.49
N SER A 787 0.65 -20.77 -28.01
CA SER A 787 1.74 -20.12 -28.76
C SER A 787 3.04 -20.84 -28.39
N VAL A 788 3.30 -21.90 -29.14
CA VAL A 788 4.26 -22.94 -28.73
C VAL A 788 5.70 -22.51 -28.92
N MET A 789 6.01 -21.64 -29.90
CA MET A 789 7.39 -21.20 -30.12
C MET A 789 7.49 -19.89 -30.89
N ASN A 790 8.28 -18.96 -30.35
CA ASN A 790 8.72 -17.76 -31.06
C ASN A 790 10.15 -17.99 -31.58
N ALA A 791 10.32 -18.00 -32.89
CA ALA A 791 11.64 -18.03 -33.53
C ALA A 791 11.96 -16.65 -34.11
N VAL A 792 13.15 -16.13 -33.82
CA VAL A 792 13.70 -14.90 -34.41
C VAL A 792 15.03 -15.27 -35.08
N ASP A 793 15.34 -14.64 -36.22
CA ASP A 793 16.62 -14.82 -36.90
C ASP A 793 17.77 -14.53 -35.93
N VAL A 794 18.62 -15.53 -35.74
CA VAL A 794 19.74 -15.51 -34.81
C VAL A 794 20.83 -14.50 -35.17
N GLY A 795 20.75 -13.89 -36.36
CA GLY A 795 21.61 -12.78 -36.79
C GLY A 795 21.11 -11.38 -36.38
N ILE A 796 19.91 -11.26 -35.80
CA ILE A 796 19.34 -9.98 -35.33
C ILE A 796 19.88 -9.63 -33.94
N GLN A 797 20.17 -8.35 -33.71
CA GLN A 797 20.67 -7.88 -32.42
C GLN A 797 19.61 -8.01 -31.32
N ASP A 798 20.04 -8.33 -30.09
CA ASP A 798 19.15 -8.64 -28.96
C ASP A 798 18.05 -7.59 -28.71
N HIS A 799 18.38 -6.30 -28.85
CA HIS A 799 17.41 -5.22 -28.64
C HIS A 799 16.34 -5.15 -29.75
N GLU A 800 16.66 -5.50 -30.99
CA GLU A 800 15.71 -5.60 -32.10
C GLU A 800 14.88 -6.89 -31.98
N SER A 801 15.50 -8.00 -31.58
CA SER A 801 14.81 -9.27 -31.30
C SER A 801 13.72 -9.10 -30.24
N MET A 802 13.97 -8.28 -29.22
CA MET A 802 12.97 -7.93 -28.20
C MET A 802 11.76 -7.16 -28.75
N GLN A 803 11.97 -6.26 -29.71
CA GLN A 803 10.88 -5.51 -30.35
C GLN A 803 10.03 -6.44 -31.23
N ILE A 804 10.68 -7.34 -31.96
CA ILE A 804 10.01 -8.33 -32.82
C ILE A 804 9.14 -9.28 -31.97
N LEU A 805 9.68 -9.79 -30.86
CA LEU A 805 8.95 -10.66 -29.94
C LEU A 805 7.72 -9.97 -29.33
N HIS A 806 7.86 -8.71 -28.89
CA HIS A 806 6.73 -7.96 -28.35
C HIS A 806 5.62 -7.76 -29.39
N LEU A 807 5.99 -7.42 -30.62
CA LEU A 807 5.05 -7.24 -31.73
C LEU A 807 4.29 -8.53 -32.07
N MET A 808 4.95 -9.68 -31.98
CA MET A 808 4.34 -10.99 -32.20
C MET A 808 3.35 -11.34 -31.08
N GLU A 809 3.72 -11.12 -29.82
CA GLU A 809 2.83 -11.37 -28.67
C GLU A 809 1.56 -10.52 -28.73
N GLU A 810 1.68 -9.21 -29.05
CA GLU A 810 0.53 -8.33 -29.26
C GLU A 810 -0.39 -8.86 -30.37
N SER A 811 0.20 -9.40 -31.44
CA SER A 811 -0.54 -9.94 -32.57
C SER A 811 -1.26 -11.24 -32.21
N VAL A 812 -0.61 -12.16 -31.49
CA VAL A 812 -1.25 -13.40 -30.98
C VAL A 812 -2.41 -13.07 -30.04
N ILE A 813 -2.25 -12.09 -29.14
CA ILE A 813 -3.33 -11.62 -28.26
C ILE A 813 -4.51 -11.10 -29.08
N LYS A 814 -4.23 -10.34 -30.13
CA LYS A 814 -5.27 -9.82 -31.02
C LYS A 814 -5.99 -10.97 -31.73
N VAL A 815 -5.27 -11.93 -32.30
CA VAL A 815 -5.89 -13.12 -32.95
C VAL A 815 -6.78 -13.87 -31.97
N ALA A 816 -6.31 -14.06 -30.74
CA ALA A 816 -7.04 -14.80 -29.72
C ALA A 816 -8.32 -14.09 -29.29
N LYS A 817 -8.28 -12.75 -29.14
CA LYS A 817 -9.47 -11.93 -28.88
C LYS A 817 -10.44 -11.94 -30.06
N ASP A 818 -9.94 -11.71 -31.27
CA ASP A 818 -10.76 -11.64 -32.48
C ASP A 818 -11.47 -12.97 -32.77
N ARG A 819 -10.85 -14.11 -32.42
CA ARG A 819 -11.42 -15.46 -32.58
C ARG A 819 -12.11 -16.03 -31.32
N GLY A 820 -12.31 -15.20 -30.30
CA GLY A 820 -13.08 -15.54 -29.09
C GLY A 820 -12.50 -16.69 -28.29
N TYR A 821 -11.19 -16.69 -28.06
CA TYR A 821 -10.51 -17.58 -27.12
C TYR A 821 -10.57 -16.98 -25.70
N ASP A 822 -10.63 -17.86 -24.71
CA ASP A 822 -10.69 -17.55 -23.28
C ASP A 822 -9.29 -17.33 -22.69
N GLY A 823 -8.24 -17.85 -23.33
CA GLY A 823 -6.86 -17.62 -22.91
C GLY A 823 -5.79 -18.10 -23.89
N ILE A 824 -4.54 -17.79 -23.55
CA ILE A 824 -3.33 -18.13 -24.31
C ILE A 824 -2.37 -18.86 -23.39
N ILE A 825 -1.83 -19.99 -23.85
CA ILE A 825 -0.70 -20.69 -23.26
C ILE A 825 0.52 -20.35 -24.09
N THR A 826 1.68 -20.08 -23.47
CA THR A 826 2.91 -19.84 -24.23
C THR A 826 4.13 -20.50 -23.60
N ALA A 827 4.98 -21.04 -24.48
CA ALA A 827 6.30 -21.57 -24.14
C ALA A 827 7.38 -20.80 -24.92
N ASN A 828 8.33 -20.18 -24.21
CA ASN A 828 9.33 -19.31 -24.83
C ASN A 828 10.60 -20.08 -25.26
N SER A 829 11.07 -19.83 -26.50
CA SER A 829 12.16 -20.56 -27.16
C SER A 829 13.44 -19.76 -27.46
N HIS A 830 13.53 -18.48 -27.06
CA HIS A 830 14.72 -17.65 -27.31
C HIS A 830 15.66 -17.58 -26.08
N PRO A 831 16.99 -17.69 -26.21
CA PRO A 831 17.91 -17.61 -25.07
C PRO A 831 17.78 -16.31 -24.26
N VAL A 832 17.52 -15.19 -24.94
CA VAL A 832 17.25 -13.90 -24.29
C VAL A 832 15.99 -13.97 -23.41
N THR A 833 14.94 -14.71 -23.81
CA THR A 833 13.70 -14.78 -23.03
C THR A 833 13.77 -15.72 -21.81
N MET A 834 14.79 -16.58 -21.71
CA MET A 834 15.05 -17.36 -20.49
C MET A 834 15.60 -16.50 -19.35
N ASN A 835 16.25 -15.37 -19.66
CA ASN A 835 16.83 -14.43 -18.70
C ASN A 835 15.93 -13.21 -18.43
N LEU A 836 14.70 -13.20 -18.94
CA LEU A 836 13.77 -12.08 -18.73
C LEU A 836 12.93 -12.28 -17.47
N ASP A 837 12.96 -11.26 -16.62
CA ASP A 837 12.22 -11.16 -15.38
C ASP A 837 10.80 -10.60 -15.61
N GLU A 838 9.88 -10.82 -14.65
CA GLU A 838 8.45 -10.47 -14.70
C GLU A 838 8.13 -9.01 -15.12
N HIS A 839 9.13 -8.13 -14.97
CA HIS A 839 9.05 -6.69 -15.18
C HIS A 839 8.95 -6.23 -16.64
N TYR A 840 9.32 -7.07 -17.62
CA TYR A 840 9.36 -6.64 -19.03
C TYR A 840 8.05 -6.81 -19.79
N PHE A 841 7.21 -7.77 -19.40
CA PHE A 841 6.01 -8.13 -20.16
C PHE A 841 4.69 -8.06 -19.38
N GLY A 842 4.73 -7.77 -18.08
CA GLY A 842 3.52 -7.57 -17.27
C GLY A 842 2.68 -8.84 -17.08
N TYR A 843 3.32 -10.01 -17.05
CA TYR A 843 2.67 -11.29 -16.74
C TYR A 843 2.64 -11.54 -15.23
N LYS A 844 1.67 -12.34 -14.78
CA LYS A 844 1.75 -13.04 -13.49
C LYS A 844 2.17 -14.48 -13.80
N ILE A 845 3.32 -14.92 -13.30
CA ILE A 845 3.71 -16.33 -13.36
C ILE A 845 2.81 -17.06 -12.36
N GLU A 846 1.92 -17.93 -12.84
CA GLU A 846 1.08 -18.73 -11.93
C GLU A 846 1.86 -19.92 -11.35
N ASN A 847 2.89 -20.46 -12.04
CA ASN A 847 3.85 -21.45 -11.52
C ASN A 847 5.14 -21.56 -12.38
N SER A 848 6.26 -21.92 -11.75
CA SER A 848 7.50 -22.37 -12.44
C SER A 848 7.63 -23.90 -12.36
N LEU A 849 7.84 -24.57 -13.49
CA LEU A 849 8.04 -26.02 -13.56
C LEU A 849 9.51 -26.39 -13.38
N HIS A 850 9.78 -27.31 -12.46
CA HIS A 850 11.05 -28.04 -12.38
C HIS A 850 10.95 -29.25 -13.30
N VAL A 851 11.77 -29.29 -14.34
CA VAL A 851 11.90 -30.46 -15.20
C VAL A 851 13.13 -31.24 -14.74
N LYS A 852 12.91 -32.48 -14.31
CA LYS A 852 14.00 -33.40 -14.00
C LYS A 852 14.54 -33.91 -15.32
N SER A 853 15.86 -33.90 -15.51
CA SER A 853 16.44 -34.52 -16.71
C SER A 853 16.20 -36.03 -16.66
N TYR A 854 15.92 -36.66 -17.80
CA TYR A 854 15.91 -38.11 -17.92
C TYR A 854 16.72 -38.56 -19.12
N VAL A 855 17.46 -39.67 -18.98
CA VAL A 855 18.30 -40.21 -20.05
C VAL A 855 17.65 -41.44 -20.65
N TYR A 856 17.57 -41.48 -21.98
CA TYR A 856 17.14 -42.66 -22.74
C TYR A 856 18.27 -43.70 -22.76
N HIS A 857 17.99 -44.94 -22.35
CA HIS A 857 18.96 -46.02 -22.42
C HIS A 857 18.41 -47.20 -23.22
N GLY A 858 18.31 -47.01 -24.53
CA GLY A 858 18.14 -48.05 -25.55
C GLY A 858 16.81 -48.80 -25.54
N GLU A 859 16.55 -49.57 -24.48
CA GLU A 859 15.43 -50.53 -24.39
C GLU A 859 14.59 -50.41 -23.09
N ARG A 860 14.85 -49.42 -22.24
CA ARG A 860 14.03 -49.13 -21.04
C ARG A 860 13.46 -47.70 -21.07
N PRO A 861 12.26 -47.47 -20.51
CA PRO A 861 11.76 -46.12 -20.32
C PRO A 861 12.71 -45.32 -19.41
N PHE A 862 12.77 -44.02 -19.71
CA PHE A 862 13.58 -42.95 -19.12
C PHE A 862 13.83 -43.09 -17.59
N TYR A 863 15.07 -42.86 -17.14
CA TYR A 863 15.39 -42.73 -15.70
C TYR A 863 16.03 -41.37 -15.36
N ARG A 864 15.77 -40.92 -14.13
CA ARG A 864 16.08 -39.58 -13.63
C ARG A 864 17.59 -39.32 -13.58
N ALA A 865 18.06 -38.29 -14.27
CA ALA A 865 19.42 -37.81 -14.24
C ALA A 865 19.67 -36.79 -13.09
N PRO A 866 20.93 -36.56 -12.69
CA PRO A 866 21.26 -35.91 -11.43
C PRO A 866 21.12 -34.37 -11.38
N GLU A 867 20.86 -33.71 -12.51
CA GLU A 867 20.74 -32.24 -12.58
C GLU A 867 19.36 -31.79 -13.10
N ASP A 868 18.78 -30.77 -12.46
CA ASP A 868 17.42 -30.27 -12.67
C ASP A 868 17.42 -29.01 -13.59
N TYR A 869 16.42 -28.88 -14.49
CA TYR A 869 16.19 -27.68 -15.32
C TYR A 869 14.86 -26.98 -14.98
N TYR A 870 14.70 -25.72 -15.39
CA TYR A 870 13.48 -24.91 -15.16
C TYR A 870 12.75 -24.60 -16.47
N ILE A 871 11.44 -24.81 -16.53
CA ILE A 871 10.56 -24.31 -17.60
C ILE A 871 9.50 -23.38 -16.99
N LYS A 872 9.36 -22.16 -17.54
CA LYS A 872 8.28 -21.23 -17.16
C LYS A 872 7.10 -21.42 -18.14
N VAL A 873 5.94 -21.83 -17.62
CA VAL A 873 4.68 -21.86 -18.37
C VAL A 873 3.88 -20.62 -18.00
N MET A 874 3.52 -19.80 -18.98
CA MET A 874 2.78 -18.55 -18.77
C MET A 874 1.37 -18.70 -19.36
N VAL A 875 0.34 -18.42 -18.55
CA VAL A 875 -1.07 -18.50 -18.96
C VAL A 875 -1.70 -17.11 -18.88
N LYS A 876 -2.27 -16.62 -19.99
CA LYS A 876 -2.92 -15.31 -20.08
C LYS A 876 -4.40 -15.48 -20.38
N TYR A 877 -5.27 -15.15 -19.42
CA TYR A 877 -6.72 -15.09 -19.65
C TYR A 877 -7.08 -13.85 -20.47
N LEU A 878 -7.88 -14.02 -21.50
CA LEU A 878 -8.27 -12.97 -22.45
C LEU A 878 -9.49 -12.18 -21.99
N HIS A 879 -10.22 -12.70 -21.01
CA HIS A 879 -11.34 -12.00 -20.38
C HIS A 879 -10.85 -11.06 -19.27
N HIS A 880 -10.83 -9.77 -19.62
CA HIS A 880 -11.09 -8.62 -18.76
C HIS A 880 -12.02 -7.67 -19.51
#